data_AF-A0A9Q0MFU0-F1
#
_entry.id   AF-A0A9Q0MFU0-F1
#
_cell.length_a   1.000
_cell.length_b   1.000
_cell.length_c   1.000
_cell.angle_alpha   90.00
_cell.angle_beta   90.00
_cell.angle_gamma   90.00
#
_symmetry.space_group_name_H-M   'P 1'
#
loop_
_entity.id
_entity.type
_entity.pdbx_description
1 polymer ?
#
loop_
_entity_poly.entity_id
_entity_poly.type
_entity_poly.pdbx_seq_one_letter_code
_entity_poly.pdbx_strand_id
1 'polypeptide(L)'
;MHIVSITLSGFRSFRNETIIDLSKGINVLVGPNGVGKSNVILGLEFLFTRKYSRLDSKQREEWICNLNPNENQNNLEASVSVIIDNSDRSIPEQGQIITFKRRISAKKDQYFLNDRLIKFDQVIHMWESAGFSPNHSNFIVPQRLITEIALATPEELLEILRNLSGASSFDDRKNKIFENNESTESNIDSINSIIEELEINFQTMNLNSNSIKVYISNKKIQEYLRNKILIMEHESLKASIDSKNDQKRSIQNRLEQEMAILEELKSQISFNQETLNGWKSNIEKHEREKQTYFAIITETQNQIIKLETNLKEEEKIIFDNSQFKQINESLNVNSVQLTSNKKILNELESKEKLLVNEMDKLKNARNNSYCILNMENKSIEEKRKLIENKLNSVKKVILDNSNSKNYYLEYIKRITNEKLNILKQLEENSEEIVEGRIKILTNEIKNLEKSNVNLHISRKKELVAIQTIETKIIDLESTIVRLENHLNNVSFRAIKDKKIIEKIINSFRTRFENCEGNQVEYDKMIVEGYYGQFIDLIEISDPGMEKAVDVLLKNKIFYYLVESSEVAEAILKEIEKMEEKPDGCINFMALNLIDPQDTIYEEGSEIPLYQVLEYNENLSLSIRSLCKRKIISKDLFNSSAKSNSFNDYASLNGDLYTRWGVYQIASSDKSRLSLYKEWKVKLEEFNSLNQELAVNKLHYEELEKQLENQMSQITINQMEIEKIRKFCEDIPNLKNKLNDINHREKDVTREIEFTNINLMKFNEELAMLESYNCEQEKIDFDGERIKCDELNQQLFGLELDLDKVKKDYNNVKKKVEEAEMTIINLEKQKLILAKFNNNSKNESIEENIKWLKDQIEELTTSLHNTQTQLEASCEQCENAHTNHEEVEQLIRPLQKRLNQNFINISELKTQTVLINNELYQLNDRLEKIKSENDIVLLNDRLLSVEIPNKYRRLETMDQLNSALIDIEEQISTSNISKSSMEFYEQHMEEFEKLKETKDIITRESIPKLYDLLYVVENEKKSFIYETYHLVKKNFQEIFQKLVNNQGNVQMKFLRGFKINSVDTNNNTSTSLDNQINNNLDISSQSLSNCSDIASINSLLSSIATSSQQLISAVDDCVGIQILANFDNSDKFTELQSLSGGQKTIISAAFIFALQQIDSTPFFVFDEIDANLDETWRKSLSS
;
A
#
# COMPACT_ATOMS: atom_id res chain seq x y z
N MET A 1 41.22 -39.85 14.18
CA MET A 1 39.78 -40.03 14.42
C MET A 1 39.47 -41.49 14.20
N HIS A 2 38.56 -42.12 14.95
CA HIS A 2 38.16 -43.52 14.70
C HIS A 2 36.71 -43.79 15.11
N ILE A 3 36.10 -44.82 14.53
CA ILE A 3 34.77 -45.31 14.94
C ILE A 3 34.93 -46.15 16.21
N VAL A 4 34.14 -45.82 17.24
CA VAL A 4 34.07 -46.52 18.53
C VAL A 4 33.01 -47.61 18.50
N SER A 5 31.82 -47.31 17.99
CA SER A 5 30.76 -48.30 17.81
C SER A 5 29.79 -47.96 16.68
N ILE A 6 29.13 -49.00 16.17
CA ILE A 6 28.08 -48.93 15.15
C ILE A 6 26.80 -49.51 15.77
N THR A 7 25.68 -48.86 15.52
CA THR A 7 24.35 -49.29 15.97
C THR A 7 23.41 -49.40 14.78
N LEU A 8 22.72 -50.53 14.65
CA LEU A 8 21.77 -50.82 13.58
C LEU A 8 20.44 -51.22 14.20
N SER A 9 19.35 -50.56 13.81
CA SER A 9 18.00 -50.87 14.30
C SER A 9 16.99 -50.74 13.17
N GLY A 10 16.10 -51.73 13.02
CA GLY A 10 15.10 -51.80 11.94
C GLY A 10 15.66 -51.90 10.51
N PHE A 11 16.98 -52.07 10.34
CA PHE A 11 17.70 -51.91 9.07
C PHE A 11 17.95 -53.25 8.36
N ARG A 12 17.38 -53.46 7.16
CA ARG A 12 17.55 -54.68 6.34
C ARG A 12 17.29 -55.98 7.13
N SER A 13 18.35 -56.67 7.57
CA SER A 13 18.26 -57.93 8.35
C SER A 13 18.24 -57.71 9.87
N PHE A 14 18.55 -56.51 10.36
CA PHE A 14 18.66 -56.18 11.78
C PHE A 14 17.32 -55.63 12.30
N ARG A 15 16.45 -56.51 12.79
CA ARG A 15 15.15 -56.13 13.37
C ARG A 15 15.30 -55.37 14.69
N ASN A 16 16.08 -55.93 15.61
CA ASN A 16 16.35 -55.32 16.93
C ASN A 16 17.58 -54.41 16.85
N GLU A 17 17.73 -53.52 17.84
CA GLU A 17 18.94 -52.74 18.00
C GLU A 17 20.15 -53.65 18.26
N THR A 18 21.10 -53.63 17.34
CA THR A 18 22.37 -54.35 17.44
C THR A 18 23.52 -53.35 17.54
N ILE A 19 24.34 -53.51 18.58
CA ILE A 19 25.51 -52.68 18.85
C ILE A 19 26.76 -53.50 18.50
N ILE A 20 27.66 -52.90 17.73
CA ILE A 20 28.94 -53.48 17.31
C ILE A 20 30.04 -52.53 17.76
N ASP A 21 30.77 -52.92 18.81
CA ASP A 21 31.90 -52.16 19.32
C ASP A 21 33.17 -52.45 18.51
N LEU A 22 33.97 -51.42 18.24
CA LEU A 22 35.17 -51.49 17.42
C LEU A 22 36.40 -50.99 18.20
N SER A 23 37.55 -51.60 17.94
CA SER A 23 38.82 -51.26 18.58
C SER A 23 39.73 -50.41 17.68
N LYS A 24 40.69 -49.69 18.26
CA LYS A 24 41.75 -48.98 17.52
C LYS A 24 42.70 -50.01 16.89
N GLY A 25 42.56 -50.26 15.59
CA GLY A 25 43.38 -51.22 14.84
C GLY A 25 42.58 -51.96 13.76
N ILE A 26 42.93 -53.22 13.51
CA ILE A 26 42.25 -54.09 12.57
C ILE A 26 41.12 -54.84 13.29
N ASN A 27 39.88 -54.65 12.84
CA ASN A 27 38.69 -55.36 13.33
C ASN A 27 38.20 -56.32 12.23
N VAL A 28 37.91 -57.58 12.58
CA VAL A 28 37.53 -58.62 11.60
C VAL A 28 36.13 -59.18 11.91
N LEU A 29 35.20 -59.07 10.95
CA LEU A 29 33.82 -59.53 11.10
C LEU A 29 33.61 -60.92 10.48
N VAL A 30 33.50 -61.95 11.32
CA VAL A 30 33.35 -63.36 10.90
C VAL A 30 31.96 -63.91 11.23
N GLY A 31 31.48 -64.87 10.44
CA GLY A 31 30.17 -65.50 10.61
C GLY A 31 29.75 -66.34 9.39
N PRO A 32 28.61 -67.05 9.46
CA PRO A 32 28.06 -67.81 8.34
C PRO A 32 27.62 -66.91 7.17
N ASN A 33 27.54 -67.50 5.97
CA ASN A 33 27.02 -66.81 4.78
C ASN A 33 25.52 -66.49 4.98
N GLY A 34 25.09 -65.31 4.54
CA GLY A 34 23.69 -64.86 4.66
C GLY A 34 23.29 -64.23 6.00
N VAL A 35 24.18 -64.17 7.01
CA VAL A 35 23.88 -63.58 8.34
C VAL A 35 23.88 -62.03 8.34
N GLY A 36 24.10 -61.40 7.18
CA GLY A 36 23.98 -59.94 7.04
C GLY A 36 25.27 -59.16 7.29
N LYS A 37 26.47 -59.78 7.19
CA LYS A 37 27.76 -59.07 7.28
C LYS A 37 27.83 -57.86 6.35
N SER A 38 27.56 -58.07 5.06
CA SER A 38 27.55 -57.00 4.05
C SER A 38 26.48 -55.94 4.33
N ASN A 39 25.42 -56.25 5.09
CA ASN A 39 24.44 -55.24 5.54
C ASN A 39 25.02 -54.29 6.59
N VAL A 40 26.04 -54.69 7.36
CA VAL A 40 26.78 -53.76 8.26
C VAL A 40 27.59 -52.76 7.42
N ILE A 41 28.24 -53.25 6.36
CA ILE A 41 29.02 -52.43 5.42
C ILE A 41 28.11 -51.47 4.65
N LEU A 42 26.96 -51.96 4.14
CA LEU A 42 25.93 -51.12 3.53
C LEU A 42 25.34 -50.10 4.51
N GLY A 43 25.27 -50.40 5.81
CA GLY A 43 24.88 -49.45 6.86
C GLY A 43 25.86 -48.28 6.97
N LEU A 44 27.17 -48.55 6.89
CA LEU A 44 28.20 -47.51 6.82
C LEU A 44 28.12 -46.72 5.50
N GLU A 45 28.01 -47.40 4.34
CA GLU A 45 27.88 -46.72 3.04
C GLU A 45 26.66 -45.78 3.00
N PHE A 46 25.56 -46.20 3.63
CA PHE A 46 24.32 -45.42 3.81
C PHE A 46 24.45 -44.18 4.70
N LEU A 47 25.39 -44.16 5.65
CA LEU A 47 25.62 -43.00 6.51
C LEU A 47 26.58 -41.99 5.86
N PHE A 48 27.63 -42.46 5.18
CA PHE A 48 28.73 -41.63 4.68
C PHE A 48 28.60 -41.18 3.21
N THR A 49 27.86 -41.88 2.34
CA THR A 49 27.96 -41.69 0.87
C THR A 49 26.77 -40.95 0.25
N ARG A 50 27.01 -40.04 -0.70
CA ARG A 50 25.95 -39.28 -1.42
C ARG A 50 24.98 -40.15 -2.25
N LYS A 51 25.38 -41.36 -2.64
CA LYS A 51 24.60 -42.32 -3.48
C LYS A 51 23.14 -42.49 -3.02
N TYR A 52 22.91 -42.50 -1.71
CA TYR A 52 21.59 -42.80 -1.12
C TYR A 52 20.83 -41.56 -0.64
N SER A 53 21.19 -40.36 -1.11
CA SER A 53 20.50 -39.10 -0.76
C SER A 53 19.14 -38.92 -1.45
N ARG A 54 18.94 -39.55 -2.62
CA ARG A 54 17.71 -39.45 -3.45
C ARG A 54 17.00 -40.80 -3.56
N LEU A 55 16.60 -41.38 -2.42
CA LEU A 55 15.82 -42.63 -2.39
C LEU A 55 14.32 -42.36 -2.65
N ASP A 56 13.73 -43.08 -3.60
CA ASP A 56 12.28 -43.11 -3.85
C ASP A 56 11.51 -43.79 -2.71
N SER A 57 10.21 -43.48 -2.54
CA SER A 57 9.39 -44.06 -1.47
C SER A 57 9.45 -45.59 -1.41
N LYS A 58 9.32 -46.27 -2.57
CA LYS A 58 9.48 -47.72 -2.68
C LYS A 58 10.86 -48.20 -2.26
N GLN A 59 11.92 -47.49 -2.64
CA GLN A 59 13.27 -47.83 -2.23
C GLN A 59 13.45 -47.63 -0.72
N ARG A 60 12.84 -46.62 -0.08
CA ARG A 60 12.92 -46.45 1.38
C ARG A 60 12.30 -47.63 2.13
N GLU A 61 11.23 -48.22 1.59
CA GLU A 61 10.58 -49.41 2.15
C GLU A 61 11.48 -50.66 2.07
N GLU A 62 12.32 -50.81 1.03
CA GLU A 62 13.28 -51.92 0.90
C GLU A 62 14.43 -51.90 1.93
N TRP A 63 14.71 -50.76 2.54
CA TRP A 63 15.78 -50.59 3.53
C TRP A 63 15.30 -50.84 4.96
N ILE A 64 13.98 -50.83 5.16
CA ILE A 64 13.31 -51.14 6.43
C ILE A 64 13.06 -52.65 6.52
N CYS A 65 13.27 -53.23 7.70
CA CYS A 65 13.15 -54.67 7.95
C CYS A 65 11.67 -55.15 7.90
N ASN A 66 11.19 -55.47 6.70
CA ASN A 66 9.84 -56.00 6.47
C ASN A 66 9.78 -57.54 6.58
N LEU A 67 9.79 -58.06 7.82
CA LEU A 67 9.69 -59.50 8.12
C LEU A 67 8.59 -59.80 9.16
N ASN A 68 7.32 -59.53 8.79
CA ASN A 68 6.09 -60.29 9.09
C ASN A 68 4.83 -59.41 8.92
N PRO A 69 3.71 -59.92 8.36
CA PRO A 69 2.51 -59.12 8.11
C PRO A 69 1.60 -58.89 9.34
N ASN A 70 1.90 -59.48 10.50
CA ASN A 70 0.95 -59.62 11.62
C ASN A 70 1.22 -58.70 12.85
N GLU A 71 2.18 -57.78 12.80
CA GLU A 71 2.42 -56.79 13.87
C GLU A 71 2.34 -55.36 13.31
N ASN A 72 1.86 -54.42 14.14
CA ASN A 72 1.36 -53.10 13.74
C ASN A 72 2.28 -52.30 12.79
N GLN A 73 1.84 -52.11 11.55
CA GLN A 73 2.59 -51.48 10.44
C GLN A 73 2.85 -49.96 10.59
N ASN A 74 2.36 -49.31 11.64
CA ASN A 74 2.30 -47.83 11.70
C ASN A 74 3.62 -47.13 12.07
N ASN A 75 4.57 -47.81 12.71
CA ASN A 75 5.87 -47.25 13.12
C ASN A 75 7.05 -48.08 12.59
N LEU A 76 7.06 -48.36 11.29
CA LEU A 76 8.18 -48.99 10.59
C LEU A 76 9.24 -47.94 10.24
N GLU A 77 10.36 -47.96 10.98
CA GLU A 77 11.50 -47.08 10.81
C GLU A 77 12.81 -47.89 10.90
N ALA A 78 13.83 -47.43 10.19
CA ALA A 78 15.20 -47.92 10.35
C ALA A 78 16.11 -46.78 10.79
N SER A 79 17.10 -47.07 11.63
CA SER A 79 18.16 -46.13 11.97
C SER A 79 19.52 -46.80 12.02
N VAL A 80 20.50 -46.11 11.44
CA VAL A 80 21.93 -46.41 11.58
C VAL A 80 22.55 -45.27 12.38
N SER A 81 23.30 -45.57 13.43
CA SER A 81 24.14 -44.56 14.08
C SER A 81 25.54 -45.03 14.38
N VAL A 82 26.49 -44.11 14.27
CA VAL A 82 27.94 -44.34 14.38
C VAL A 82 28.48 -43.38 15.43
N ILE A 83 29.21 -43.92 16.40
CA ILE A 83 29.88 -43.17 17.45
C ILE A 83 31.35 -43.00 17.05
N ILE A 84 31.81 -41.75 16.96
CA ILE A 84 33.15 -41.39 16.49
C ILE A 84 33.91 -40.65 17.59
N ASP A 85 35.15 -41.07 17.85
CA ASP A 85 36.11 -40.34 18.67
C ASP A 85 36.86 -39.33 17.79
N ASN A 86 36.51 -38.06 17.98
CA ASN A 86 37.03 -36.86 17.32
C ASN A 86 38.10 -36.15 18.18
N SER A 87 38.92 -36.90 18.92
CA SER A 87 40.05 -36.34 19.69
C SER A 87 40.97 -35.42 18.86
N ASP A 88 41.11 -35.69 17.56
CA ASP A 88 41.97 -34.92 16.64
C ASP A 88 41.29 -33.65 16.08
N ARG A 89 40.01 -33.41 16.39
CA ARG A 89 39.20 -32.26 15.94
C ARG A 89 39.12 -32.08 14.42
N SER A 90 39.16 -33.18 13.66
CA SER A 90 38.95 -33.17 12.20
C SER A 90 37.53 -32.77 11.81
N ILE A 91 36.54 -33.04 12.67
CA ILE A 91 35.18 -32.52 12.52
C ILE A 91 35.05 -31.23 13.36
N PRO A 92 34.54 -30.12 12.78
CA PRO A 92 34.45 -28.81 13.45
C PRO A 92 33.29 -28.71 14.45
N GLU A 93 33.23 -29.62 15.43
CA GLU A 93 32.23 -29.63 16.50
C GLU A 93 32.88 -29.74 17.89
N GLN A 94 32.24 -29.16 18.90
CA GLN A 94 32.74 -29.13 20.28
C GLN A 94 32.36 -30.43 21.04
N GLY A 95 33.08 -31.51 20.75
CA GLY A 95 32.95 -32.79 21.46
C GLY A 95 34.08 -33.77 21.12
N GLN A 96 34.56 -34.52 22.12
CA GLN A 96 35.50 -35.63 21.91
C GLN A 96 34.81 -36.86 21.31
N ILE A 97 33.55 -37.10 21.68
CA ILE A 97 32.72 -38.17 21.13
C ILE A 97 31.57 -37.49 20.38
N ILE A 98 31.39 -37.86 19.12
CA ILE A 98 30.32 -37.37 18.25
C ILE A 98 29.46 -38.57 17.82
N THR A 99 28.14 -38.44 17.93
CA THR A 99 27.19 -39.46 17.44
C THR A 99 26.49 -38.96 16.18
N PHE A 100 26.75 -39.61 15.04
CA PHE A 100 26.02 -39.39 13.79
C PHE A 100 24.93 -40.45 13.64
N LYS A 101 23.69 -40.05 13.39
CA LYS A 101 22.54 -40.95 13.25
C LYS A 101 21.69 -40.59 12.04
N ARG A 102 21.51 -41.52 11.12
CA ARG A 102 20.54 -41.39 10.01
C ARG A 102 19.32 -42.25 10.32
N ARG A 103 18.14 -41.62 10.33
CA ARG A 103 16.83 -42.27 10.58
C ARG A 103 15.97 -42.14 9.34
N ILE A 104 15.53 -43.29 8.82
CA ILE A 104 14.69 -43.38 7.63
C ILE A 104 13.36 -44.05 7.95
N SER A 105 12.31 -43.50 7.35
CA SER A 105 10.93 -43.95 7.42
C SER A 105 10.34 -43.86 6.01
N ALA A 106 9.21 -44.52 5.76
CA ALA A 106 8.54 -44.46 4.45
C ALA A 106 8.27 -43.01 3.95
N LYS A 107 8.12 -42.04 4.86
CA LYS A 107 7.82 -40.62 4.54
C LYS A 107 9.01 -39.67 4.70
N LYS A 108 9.91 -39.90 5.66
CA LYS A 108 10.99 -38.96 6.04
C LYS A 108 12.35 -39.66 6.10
N ASP A 109 13.38 -38.97 5.62
CA ASP A 109 14.79 -39.28 5.82
C ASP A 109 15.40 -38.11 6.60
N GLN A 110 16.10 -38.41 7.69
CA GLN A 110 16.55 -37.41 8.67
C GLN A 110 17.95 -37.73 9.20
N TYR A 111 18.79 -36.71 9.26
CA TYR A 111 20.15 -36.78 9.79
C TYR A 111 20.20 -36.08 11.15
N PHE A 112 20.86 -36.72 12.11
CA PHE A 112 21.04 -36.24 13.47
C PHE A 112 22.53 -36.27 13.85
N LEU A 113 22.95 -35.26 14.59
CA LEU A 113 24.29 -35.05 15.12
C LEU A 113 24.16 -34.71 16.60
N ASN A 114 24.64 -35.58 17.48
CA ASN A 114 24.46 -35.45 18.93
C ASN A 114 22.97 -35.18 19.29
N ASP A 115 22.08 -35.99 18.70
CA ASP A 115 20.61 -35.90 18.71
C ASP A 115 19.98 -34.61 18.13
N ARG A 116 20.75 -33.69 17.55
CA ARG A 116 20.26 -32.49 16.86
C ARG A 116 20.01 -32.76 15.38
N LEU A 117 18.84 -32.38 14.86
CA LEU A 117 18.52 -32.54 13.44
C LEU A 117 19.30 -31.54 12.57
N ILE A 118 19.97 -32.02 11.53
CA ILE A 118 20.81 -31.21 10.62
C ILE A 118 20.47 -31.47 9.15
N LYS A 119 20.84 -30.52 8.26
CA LYS A 119 20.65 -30.66 6.81
C LYS A 119 21.74 -31.53 6.20
N PHE A 120 21.39 -32.24 5.12
CA PHE A 120 22.31 -33.12 4.40
C PHE A 120 23.58 -32.40 3.90
N ASP A 121 23.46 -31.17 3.37
CA ASP A 121 24.63 -30.41 2.90
C ASP A 121 25.62 -30.09 4.04
N GLN A 122 25.12 -29.89 5.26
CA GLN A 122 25.95 -29.67 6.44
C GLN A 122 26.67 -30.96 6.87
N VAL A 123 25.98 -32.11 6.83
CA VAL A 123 26.58 -33.43 7.03
C VAL A 123 27.73 -33.64 6.05
N ILE A 124 27.52 -33.30 4.77
CA ILE A 124 28.56 -33.47 3.76
C ILE A 124 29.74 -32.53 3.99
N HIS A 125 29.52 -31.24 4.28
CA HIS A 125 30.64 -30.34 4.56
C HIS A 125 31.44 -30.75 5.80
N MET A 126 30.80 -31.37 6.80
CA MET A 126 31.51 -31.99 7.92
C MET A 126 32.36 -33.19 7.47
N TRP A 127 31.84 -34.06 6.61
CA TRP A 127 32.61 -35.16 6.03
C TRP A 127 33.78 -34.69 5.14
N GLU A 128 33.55 -33.71 4.27
CA GLU A 128 34.59 -33.07 3.45
C GLU A 128 35.69 -32.45 4.34
N SER A 129 35.32 -31.77 5.43
CA SER A 129 36.30 -31.20 6.39
C SER A 129 37.11 -32.26 7.15
N ALA A 130 36.54 -33.45 7.32
CA ALA A 130 37.18 -34.57 8.01
C ALA A 130 37.98 -35.51 7.08
N GLY A 131 38.15 -35.14 5.81
CA GLY A 131 38.93 -35.90 4.82
C GLY A 131 38.14 -37.01 4.11
N PHE A 132 36.81 -37.04 4.18
CA PHE A 132 36.01 -37.99 3.39
C PHE A 132 35.52 -37.32 2.10
N SER A 133 35.83 -37.92 0.94
CA SER A 133 35.14 -37.58 -0.30
C SER A 133 33.74 -38.22 -0.33
N PRO A 134 32.66 -37.41 -0.43
CA PRO A 134 31.28 -37.93 -0.40
C PRO A 134 30.82 -38.50 -1.75
N ASN A 135 31.53 -38.20 -2.84
CA ASN A 135 31.24 -38.63 -4.21
C ASN A 135 31.81 -40.04 -4.49
N HIS A 136 33.02 -40.34 -4.02
CA HIS A 136 33.68 -41.64 -4.24
C HIS A 136 34.13 -42.25 -2.91
N SER A 137 33.60 -43.43 -2.60
CA SER A 137 33.81 -44.13 -1.33
C SER A 137 35.14 -44.88 -1.28
N ASN A 138 36.27 -44.19 -1.46
CA ASN A 138 37.61 -44.79 -1.49
C ASN A 138 37.98 -45.52 -0.18
N PHE A 139 37.26 -45.23 0.91
CA PHE A 139 37.37 -45.84 2.24
C PHE A 139 36.46 -47.07 2.45
N ILE A 140 35.52 -47.35 1.54
CA ILE A 140 34.69 -48.57 1.56
C ILE A 140 34.96 -49.33 0.27
N VAL A 141 35.64 -50.47 0.41
CA VAL A 141 36.01 -51.38 -0.67
C VAL A 141 35.07 -52.59 -0.61
N PRO A 142 33.88 -52.53 -1.24
CA PRO A 142 33.09 -53.74 -1.45
C PRO A 142 33.85 -54.68 -2.39
N GLN A 143 33.57 -55.99 -2.29
CA GLN A 143 34.16 -57.03 -3.15
C GLN A 143 34.14 -56.67 -4.65
N ARG A 144 33.09 -55.97 -5.09
CA ARG A 144 32.89 -55.49 -6.47
C ARG A 144 33.88 -54.39 -6.88
N LEU A 145 34.30 -53.50 -5.99
CA LEU A 145 35.18 -52.36 -6.34
C LEU A 145 36.56 -52.83 -6.83
N ILE A 146 37.09 -53.92 -6.27
CA ILE A 146 38.33 -54.55 -6.73
C ILE A 146 38.19 -55.03 -8.18
N THR A 147 37.04 -55.61 -8.54
CA THR A 147 36.77 -56.02 -9.92
C THR A 147 36.50 -54.84 -10.85
N GLU A 148 35.94 -53.74 -10.34
CA GLU A 148 35.73 -52.51 -11.10
C GLU A 148 37.06 -51.81 -11.40
N ILE A 149 37.96 -51.63 -10.43
CA ILE A 149 39.31 -51.10 -10.67
C ILE A 149 40.11 -51.99 -11.63
N ALA A 150 39.93 -53.30 -11.57
CA ALA A 150 40.55 -54.25 -12.50
C ALA A 150 39.98 -54.24 -13.93
N LEU A 151 38.83 -53.61 -14.14
CA LEU A 151 38.15 -53.47 -15.43
C LEU A 151 38.06 -52.00 -15.88
N ALA A 152 38.46 -51.06 -15.02
CA ALA A 152 38.32 -49.63 -15.21
C ALA A 152 39.05 -49.17 -16.48
N THR A 153 38.39 -48.27 -17.18
CA THR A 153 38.99 -47.55 -18.30
C THR A 153 40.10 -46.62 -17.79
N PRO A 154 41.06 -46.25 -18.65
CA PRO A 154 42.07 -45.25 -18.31
C PRO A 154 41.48 -43.90 -17.87
N GLU A 155 40.29 -43.55 -18.35
CA GLU A 155 39.57 -42.31 -18.00
C GLU A 155 39.04 -42.38 -16.55
N GLU A 156 38.39 -43.49 -16.16
CA GLU A 156 37.93 -43.73 -14.78
C GLU A 156 39.10 -43.77 -13.78
N LEU A 157 40.26 -44.34 -14.16
CA LEU A 157 41.47 -44.31 -13.34
C LEU A 157 42.03 -42.89 -13.13
N LEU A 158 41.88 -42.01 -14.13
CA LEU A 158 42.23 -40.59 -14.00
C LEU A 158 41.23 -39.83 -13.13
N GLU A 159 39.94 -40.16 -13.24
CA GLU A 159 38.89 -39.60 -12.39
C GLU A 159 39.10 -39.94 -10.91
N ILE A 160 39.40 -41.19 -10.58
CA ILE A 160 39.77 -41.63 -9.22
C ILE A 160 40.92 -40.78 -8.64
N LEU A 161 41.93 -40.46 -9.46
CA LEU A 161 43.07 -39.63 -9.05
C LEU A 161 42.71 -38.14 -8.89
N ARG A 162 41.91 -37.58 -9.80
CA ARG A 162 41.34 -36.22 -9.65
C ARG A 162 40.48 -36.09 -8.40
N ASN A 163 39.81 -37.16 -7.99
CA ASN A 163 39.01 -37.19 -6.76
C ASN A 163 39.88 -37.21 -5.49
N LEU A 164 40.97 -37.98 -5.48
CA LEU A 164 41.93 -38.02 -4.37
C LEU A 164 42.73 -36.72 -4.21
N SER A 165 43.02 -36.04 -5.32
CA SER A 165 43.61 -34.68 -5.29
C SER A 165 42.59 -33.59 -4.93
N GLY A 166 41.36 -33.95 -4.55
CA GLY A 166 40.30 -33.00 -4.18
C GLY A 166 39.75 -32.16 -5.33
N ALA A 167 40.26 -32.33 -6.56
CA ALA A 167 40.00 -31.47 -7.70
C ALA A 167 38.52 -31.46 -8.14
N SER A 168 37.79 -32.58 -7.99
CA SER A 168 36.34 -32.62 -8.25
C SER A 168 35.55 -31.62 -7.39
N SER A 169 35.93 -31.43 -6.12
CA SER A 169 35.24 -30.46 -5.25
C SER A 169 35.48 -29.01 -5.67
N PHE A 170 36.63 -28.75 -6.30
CA PHE A 170 36.93 -27.46 -6.92
C PHE A 170 36.14 -27.29 -8.22
N ASP A 171 36.07 -28.30 -9.08
CA ASP A 171 35.32 -28.23 -10.34
C ASP A 171 33.80 -28.06 -10.09
N ASP A 172 33.23 -28.71 -9.07
CA ASP A 172 31.85 -28.46 -8.60
C ASP A 172 31.64 -27.01 -8.13
N ARG A 173 32.62 -26.44 -7.41
CA ARG A 173 32.56 -25.04 -6.94
C ARG A 173 32.75 -24.05 -8.08
N LYS A 174 33.65 -24.34 -9.01
CA LYS A 174 33.90 -23.58 -10.23
C LYS A 174 32.61 -23.49 -11.05
N ASN A 175 31.96 -24.63 -11.34
CA ASN A 175 30.71 -24.63 -12.10
C ASN A 175 29.61 -23.77 -11.43
N LYS A 176 29.46 -23.85 -10.10
CA LYS A 176 28.56 -22.96 -9.35
C LYS A 176 28.95 -21.48 -9.42
N ILE A 177 30.25 -21.16 -9.46
CA ILE A 177 30.73 -19.79 -9.67
C ILE A 177 30.38 -19.33 -11.10
N PHE A 178 30.49 -20.18 -12.12
CA PHE A 178 30.06 -19.85 -13.48
C PHE A 178 28.53 -19.65 -13.59
N GLU A 179 27.72 -20.56 -13.04
CA GLU A 179 26.25 -20.40 -12.99
C GLU A 179 25.85 -19.08 -12.29
N ASN A 180 26.51 -18.75 -11.17
CA ASN A 180 26.29 -17.48 -10.49
C ASN A 180 26.78 -16.29 -11.35
N ASN A 181 27.94 -16.38 -11.98
CA ASN A 181 28.50 -15.32 -12.82
C ASN A 181 27.59 -15.01 -14.02
N GLU A 182 27.10 -16.02 -14.75
CA GLU A 182 26.12 -15.86 -15.84
C GLU A 182 24.85 -15.13 -15.34
N SER A 183 24.37 -15.48 -14.13
CA SER A 183 23.25 -14.77 -13.53
C SER A 183 23.59 -13.31 -13.18
N THR A 184 24.82 -13.03 -12.73
CA THR A 184 25.26 -11.64 -12.46
C THR A 184 25.50 -10.83 -13.73
N GLU A 185 25.99 -11.43 -14.81
CA GLU A 185 26.14 -10.78 -16.11
C GLU A 185 24.77 -10.42 -16.69
N SER A 186 23.79 -11.33 -16.64
CA SER A 186 22.40 -11.03 -17.03
C SER A 186 21.76 -9.92 -16.16
N ASN A 187 22.07 -9.89 -14.86
CA ASN A 187 21.64 -8.80 -13.99
C ASN A 187 22.35 -7.47 -14.32
N ILE A 188 23.63 -7.49 -14.68
CA ILE A 188 24.39 -6.31 -15.12
C ILE A 188 23.81 -5.76 -16.42
N ASP A 189 23.45 -6.59 -17.40
CA ASP A 189 22.80 -6.17 -18.64
C ASP A 189 21.40 -5.58 -18.39
N SER A 190 20.64 -6.17 -17.45
CA SER A 190 19.37 -5.62 -17.00
C SER A 190 19.56 -4.23 -16.36
N ILE A 191 20.57 -4.08 -15.49
CA ILE A 191 20.96 -2.80 -14.89
C ILE A 191 21.43 -1.80 -15.97
N ASN A 192 22.12 -2.24 -17.01
CA ASN A 192 22.56 -1.40 -18.12
C ASN A 192 21.36 -0.78 -18.85
N SER A 193 20.35 -1.58 -19.20
CA SER A 193 19.12 -1.09 -19.84
C SER A 193 18.35 -0.11 -18.96
N ILE A 194 18.26 -0.37 -17.65
CA ILE A 194 17.63 0.54 -16.67
C ILE A 194 18.42 1.86 -16.57
N ILE A 195 19.76 1.81 -16.56
CA ILE A 195 20.61 3.01 -16.55
C ILE A 195 20.43 3.83 -17.83
N GLU A 196 20.31 3.21 -19.01
CA GLU A 196 20.05 3.90 -20.27
C GLU A 196 18.66 4.57 -20.30
N GLU A 197 17.62 3.87 -19.83
CA GLU A 197 16.28 4.47 -19.67
C GLU A 197 16.29 5.64 -18.68
N LEU A 198 17.01 5.51 -17.56
CA LEU A 198 17.21 6.59 -16.60
C LEU A 198 17.98 7.77 -17.22
N GLU A 199 19.05 7.56 -17.99
CA GLU A 199 19.77 8.63 -18.68
C GLU A 199 18.87 9.42 -19.63
N ILE A 200 18.01 8.74 -20.40
CA ILE A 200 17.03 9.37 -21.28
C ILE A 200 16.03 10.20 -20.46
N ASN A 201 15.50 9.63 -19.38
CA ASN A 201 14.58 10.33 -18.48
C ASN A 201 15.24 11.57 -17.84
N PHE A 202 16.49 11.47 -17.36
CA PHE A 202 17.25 12.60 -16.83
C PHE A 202 17.57 13.66 -17.88
N GLN A 203 17.77 13.31 -19.16
CA GLN A 203 17.91 14.32 -20.22
C GLN A 203 16.62 15.12 -20.41
N THR A 204 15.44 14.47 -20.38
CA THR A 204 14.16 15.20 -20.41
C THR A 204 13.95 16.04 -19.15
N MET A 205 14.36 15.55 -17.98
CA MET A 205 14.29 16.31 -16.72
C MET A 205 15.31 17.45 -16.63
N ASN A 206 16.47 17.38 -17.30
CA ASN A 206 17.44 18.47 -17.37
C ASN A 206 16.89 19.68 -18.15
N LEU A 207 16.11 19.44 -19.21
CA LEU A 207 15.38 20.50 -19.90
C LEU A 207 14.37 21.16 -18.93
N ASN A 208 13.73 20.36 -18.07
CA ASN A 208 12.88 20.87 -16.99
C ASN A 208 13.67 21.56 -15.86
N SER A 209 14.96 21.24 -15.64
CA SER A 209 15.80 21.92 -14.63
C SER A 209 16.02 23.40 -14.96
N ASN A 210 16.14 23.76 -16.24
CA ASN A 210 16.24 25.17 -16.64
C ASN A 210 14.92 25.92 -16.44
N SER A 211 13.77 25.30 -16.68
CA SER A 211 12.46 25.90 -16.36
C SER A 211 12.19 25.91 -14.84
N ILE A 212 12.70 24.95 -14.07
CA ILE A 212 12.72 24.98 -12.58
C ILE A 212 13.52 26.20 -12.08
N LYS A 213 14.69 26.49 -12.66
CA LYS A 213 15.48 27.69 -12.28
C LYS A 213 14.73 28.99 -12.55
N VAL A 214 14.06 29.09 -13.70
CA VAL A 214 13.18 30.24 -14.04
C VAL A 214 12.00 30.33 -13.07
N TYR A 215 11.36 29.21 -12.74
CA TYR A 215 10.28 29.13 -11.75
C TYR A 215 10.75 29.62 -10.36
N ILE A 216 11.94 29.23 -9.90
CA ILE A 216 12.51 29.69 -8.63
C ILE A 216 12.75 31.20 -8.64
N SER A 217 13.31 31.76 -9.72
CA SER A 217 13.46 33.22 -9.82
C SER A 217 12.12 33.94 -9.84
N ASN A 218 11.13 33.44 -10.59
CA ASN A 218 9.81 34.04 -10.67
C ASN A 218 9.08 33.98 -9.33
N LYS A 219 9.18 32.86 -8.60
CA LYS A 219 8.61 32.70 -7.25
C LYS A 219 9.23 33.66 -6.23
N LYS A 220 10.55 33.86 -6.26
CA LYS A 220 11.22 34.87 -5.42
C LYS A 220 10.73 36.30 -5.72
N ILE A 221 10.48 36.61 -7.00
CA ILE A 221 9.93 37.92 -7.39
C ILE A 221 8.45 38.03 -6.97
N GLN A 222 7.65 36.95 -7.08
CA GLN A 222 6.26 36.90 -6.62
C GLN A 222 6.15 37.17 -5.11
N GLU A 223 6.95 36.49 -4.28
CA GLU A 223 7.00 36.70 -2.83
C GLU A 223 7.38 38.15 -2.49
N TYR A 224 8.37 38.73 -3.19
CA TYR A 224 8.74 40.13 -3.02
C TYR A 224 7.61 41.11 -3.40
N LEU A 225 6.92 40.89 -4.52
CA LEU A 225 5.81 41.74 -4.95
C LEU A 225 4.64 41.66 -3.95
N ARG A 226 4.27 40.45 -3.51
CA ARG A 226 3.23 40.22 -2.49
C ARG A 226 3.56 40.95 -1.18
N ASN A 227 4.79 40.80 -0.68
CA ASN A 227 5.22 41.48 0.55
C ASN A 227 5.15 43.01 0.40
N LYS A 228 5.59 43.54 -0.75
CA LYS A 228 5.56 44.99 -1.02
C LYS A 228 4.12 45.54 -1.14
N ILE A 229 3.22 44.78 -1.76
CA ILE A 229 1.78 45.07 -1.83
C ILE A 229 1.18 45.13 -0.43
N LEU A 230 1.38 44.10 0.40
CA LEU A 230 0.86 44.03 1.78
C LEU A 230 1.32 45.21 2.66
N ILE A 231 2.58 45.63 2.52
CA ILE A 231 3.12 46.81 3.24
C ILE A 231 2.42 48.09 2.80
N MET A 232 2.27 48.32 1.48
CA MET A 232 1.59 49.49 0.95
C MET A 232 0.09 49.52 1.30
N GLU A 233 -0.58 48.36 1.30
CA GLU A 233 -1.98 48.23 1.74
C GLU A 233 -2.11 48.61 3.22
N HIS A 234 -1.25 48.07 4.09
CA HIS A 234 -1.24 48.41 5.52
C HIS A 234 -1.00 49.91 5.74
N GLU A 235 -0.06 50.54 5.02
CA GLU A 235 0.17 51.99 5.09
C GLU A 235 -1.06 52.80 4.64
N SER A 236 -1.71 52.41 3.54
CA SER A 236 -2.91 53.08 3.02
C SER A 236 -4.13 52.95 3.94
N LEU A 237 -4.32 51.77 4.56
CA LEU A 237 -5.38 51.52 5.53
C LEU A 237 -5.14 52.33 6.81
N LYS A 238 -3.90 52.40 7.29
CA LYS A 238 -3.54 53.19 8.46
C LYS A 238 -3.82 54.68 8.23
N ALA A 239 -3.38 55.24 7.10
CA ALA A 239 -3.68 56.63 6.74
C ALA A 239 -5.19 56.91 6.63
N SER A 240 -5.95 55.94 6.12
CA SER A 240 -7.42 56.02 6.05
C SER A 240 -8.07 56.04 7.44
N ILE A 241 -7.62 55.18 8.36
CA ILE A 241 -8.06 55.14 9.76
C ILE A 241 -7.76 56.45 10.48
N ASP A 242 -6.55 57.00 10.31
CA ASP A 242 -6.15 58.27 10.91
C ASP A 242 -7.08 59.41 10.42
N SER A 243 -7.36 59.49 9.11
CA SER A 243 -8.29 60.49 8.56
C SER A 243 -9.72 60.37 9.11
N LYS A 244 -10.19 59.14 9.35
CA LYS A 244 -11.53 58.85 9.90
C LYS A 244 -11.61 59.14 11.40
N ASN A 245 -10.52 58.94 12.14
CA ASN A 245 -10.40 59.35 13.54
C ASN A 245 -10.46 60.88 13.68
N ASP A 246 -9.85 61.64 12.77
CA ASP A 246 -9.94 63.10 12.78
C ASP A 246 -11.35 63.60 12.39
N GLN A 247 -12.02 62.95 11.43
CA GLN A 247 -13.44 63.21 11.16
C GLN A 247 -14.30 62.96 12.41
N LYS A 248 -14.10 61.84 13.10
CA LYS A 248 -14.81 61.52 14.37
C LYS A 248 -14.59 62.59 15.44
N ARG A 249 -13.35 63.03 15.67
CA ARG A 249 -13.03 64.13 16.60
C ARG A 249 -13.79 65.42 16.25
N SER A 250 -13.81 65.80 14.97
CA SER A 250 -14.52 67.01 14.53
C SER A 250 -16.03 66.96 14.80
N ILE A 251 -16.65 65.78 14.68
CA ILE A 251 -18.08 65.57 14.93
C ILE A 251 -18.38 65.52 16.43
N GLN A 252 -17.52 64.91 17.24
CA GLN A 252 -17.64 64.91 18.71
C GLN A 252 -17.62 66.34 19.26
N ASN A 253 -16.67 67.17 18.83
CA ASN A 253 -16.60 68.58 19.24
C ASN A 253 -17.88 69.37 18.87
N ARG A 254 -18.47 69.11 17.69
CA ARG A 254 -19.74 69.74 17.28
C ARG A 254 -20.93 69.23 18.12
N LEU A 255 -20.93 67.95 18.47
CA LEU A 255 -21.99 67.35 19.30
C LEU A 255 -21.97 67.90 20.73
N GLU A 256 -20.79 68.13 21.31
CA GLU A 256 -20.62 68.79 22.61
C GLU A 256 -21.14 70.24 22.57
N GLN A 257 -20.81 71.00 21.51
CA GLN A 257 -21.32 72.36 21.30
C GLN A 257 -22.86 72.41 21.21
N GLU A 258 -23.47 71.54 20.41
CA GLU A 258 -24.93 71.48 20.28
C GLU A 258 -25.63 71.01 21.56
N MET A 259 -25.01 70.12 22.33
CA MET A 259 -25.52 69.70 23.65
C MET A 259 -25.50 70.86 24.66
N ALA A 260 -24.44 71.67 24.70
CA ALA A 260 -24.38 72.84 25.58
C ALA A 260 -25.49 73.87 25.25
N ILE A 261 -25.71 74.16 23.96
CA ILE A 261 -26.80 75.06 23.50
C ILE A 261 -28.17 74.49 23.88
N LEU A 262 -28.34 73.16 23.86
CA LEU A 262 -29.59 72.50 24.21
C LEU A 262 -29.92 72.60 25.71
N GLU A 263 -28.92 72.52 26.59
CA GLU A 263 -29.09 72.78 28.02
C GLU A 263 -29.46 74.24 28.32
N GLU A 264 -28.82 75.20 27.64
CA GLU A 264 -29.16 76.62 27.74
C GLU A 264 -30.62 76.86 27.31
N LEU A 265 -31.04 76.36 26.14
CA LEU A 265 -32.41 76.51 25.63
C LEU A 265 -33.46 75.85 26.54
N LYS A 266 -33.15 74.68 27.12
CA LYS A 266 -34.04 74.04 28.11
C LYS A 266 -34.25 74.92 29.34
N SER A 267 -33.19 75.54 29.86
CA SER A 267 -33.30 76.43 31.03
C SER A 267 -34.22 77.62 30.74
N GLN A 268 -34.03 78.27 29.59
CA GLN A 268 -34.86 79.41 29.14
C GLN A 268 -36.32 79.02 28.93
N ILE A 269 -36.59 77.84 28.35
CA ILE A 269 -37.95 77.33 28.17
C ILE A 269 -38.60 77.01 29.52
N SER A 270 -37.88 76.39 30.46
CA SER A 270 -38.44 76.07 31.78
C SER A 270 -38.85 77.32 32.57
N PHE A 271 -37.99 78.35 32.58
CA PHE A 271 -38.28 79.63 33.21
C PHE A 271 -39.52 80.32 32.60
N ASN A 272 -39.63 80.33 31.27
CA ASN A 272 -40.79 80.90 30.59
C ASN A 272 -42.07 80.05 30.75
N GLN A 273 -41.94 78.73 30.95
CA GLN A 273 -43.10 77.87 31.26
C GLN A 273 -43.64 78.09 32.68
N GLU A 274 -42.78 78.38 33.66
CA GLU A 274 -43.21 78.76 35.00
C GLU A 274 -43.98 80.09 34.99
N THR A 275 -43.49 81.11 34.28
CA THR A 275 -44.21 82.39 34.15
C THR A 275 -45.54 82.22 33.40
N LEU A 276 -45.57 81.42 32.33
CA LEU A 276 -46.80 81.11 31.59
C LEU A 276 -47.82 80.34 32.43
N ASN A 277 -47.39 79.41 33.30
CA ASN A 277 -48.29 78.74 34.25
C ASN A 277 -48.85 79.70 35.30
N GLY A 278 -48.06 80.68 35.76
CA GLY A 278 -48.56 81.78 36.59
C GLY A 278 -49.68 82.58 35.91
N TRP A 279 -49.49 82.94 34.64
CA TRP A 279 -50.53 83.61 33.85
C TRP A 279 -51.75 82.73 33.60
N LYS A 280 -51.59 81.42 33.36
CA LYS A 280 -52.73 80.48 33.27
C LYS A 280 -53.58 80.44 34.54
N SER A 281 -52.97 80.45 35.72
CA SER A 281 -53.72 80.49 36.98
C SER A 281 -54.54 81.78 37.13
N ASN A 282 -54.01 82.91 36.65
CA ASN A 282 -54.74 84.18 36.60
C ASN A 282 -55.88 84.14 35.56
N ILE A 283 -55.64 83.58 34.38
CA ILE A 283 -56.66 83.35 33.34
C ILE A 283 -57.78 82.47 33.89
N GLU A 284 -57.48 81.30 34.47
CA GLU A 284 -58.51 80.41 35.03
C GLU A 284 -59.37 81.09 36.12
N LYS A 285 -58.79 82.00 36.90
CA LYS A 285 -59.53 82.75 37.91
C LYS A 285 -60.57 83.66 37.25
N HIS A 286 -60.15 84.47 36.28
CA HIS A 286 -61.05 85.38 35.56
C HIS A 286 -61.95 84.66 34.55
N GLU A 287 -61.57 83.49 34.07
CA GLU A 287 -62.39 82.66 33.19
C GLU A 287 -63.47 81.89 33.98
N ARG A 288 -63.22 81.52 35.24
CA ARG A 288 -64.30 81.08 36.15
C ARG A 288 -65.30 82.20 36.40
N GLU A 289 -64.82 83.43 36.64
CA GLU A 289 -65.67 84.62 36.75
C GLU A 289 -66.50 84.78 35.45
N LYS A 290 -65.86 84.77 34.27
CA LYS A 290 -66.51 84.77 32.94
C LYS A 290 -67.54 83.64 32.75
N GLN A 291 -67.21 82.41 33.13
CA GLN A 291 -68.10 81.25 32.98
C GLN A 291 -69.33 81.35 33.89
N THR A 292 -69.22 81.93 35.09
CA THR A 292 -70.40 82.19 35.91
C THR A 292 -71.34 83.18 35.22
N TYR A 293 -70.82 84.24 34.59
CA TYR A 293 -71.63 85.16 33.77
C TYR A 293 -72.13 84.52 32.45
N PHE A 294 -71.38 83.60 31.85
CA PHE A 294 -71.75 82.94 30.58
C PHE A 294 -72.72 81.76 30.76
N ALA A 295 -72.74 81.11 31.92
CA ALA A 295 -73.78 80.15 32.29
C ALA A 295 -75.16 80.86 32.36
N ILE A 296 -75.18 82.05 32.97
CA ILE A 296 -76.34 82.94 33.03
C ILE A 296 -76.79 83.39 31.62
N ILE A 297 -75.91 83.36 30.61
CA ILE A 297 -76.22 83.63 29.18
C ILE A 297 -76.62 82.37 28.40
N THR A 298 -75.98 81.22 28.63
CA THR A 298 -76.26 80.00 27.83
C THR A 298 -77.53 79.28 28.23
N GLU A 299 -77.96 79.45 29.49
CA GLU A 299 -79.31 79.10 29.91
C GLU A 299 -80.37 79.91 29.15
N THR A 300 -80.05 81.14 28.69
CA THR A 300 -80.90 81.90 27.76
C THR A 300 -80.70 81.52 26.28
N GLN A 301 -79.58 80.92 25.86
CA GLN A 301 -79.35 80.54 24.46
C GLN A 301 -79.75 79.10 24.07
N ASN A 302 -79.62 78.08 24.93
CA ASN A 302 -79.92 76.68 24.53
C ASN A 302 -81.42 76.43 24.23
N GLN A 303 -82.26 77.41 24.52
CA GLN A 303 -83.66 77.48 24.14
C GLN A 303 -83.85 77.69 22.62
N ILE A 304 -82.76 77.95 21.86
CA ILE A 304 -82.75 78.35 20.44
C ILE A 304 -82.39 77.22 19.44
N ILE A 305 -81.45 76.31 19.76
CA ILE A 305 -80.69 75.50 18.76
C ILE A 305 -81.24 74.08 18.47
N LYS A 306 -82.38 73.65 19.03
CA LYS A 306 -82.89 72.26 18.86
C LYS A 306 -83.47 71.93 17.46
N LEU A 307 -82.82 72.43 16.41
CA LEU A 307 -83.13 72.35 14.98
C LEU A 307 -81.81 72.48 14.17
N GLU A 308 -81.36 71.48 13.37
CA GLU A 308 -80.38 71.67 12.23
C GLU A 308 -80.07 70.38 11.41
N THR A 309 -79.85 69.23 12.05
CA THR A 309 -78.80 68.28 11.59
C THR A 309 -79.25 66.98 10.88
N ASN A 310 -78.74 66.65 9.65
CA ASN A 310 -79.36 65.59 8.78
C ASN A 310 -78.55 64.77 7.68
N LEU A 311 -77.27 65.00 7.30
CA LEU A 311 -76.92 65.13 5.85
C LEU A 311 -76.46 63.98 4.86
N LYS A 312 -75.18 63.51 4.74
CA LYS A 312 -74.64 62.85 3.48
C LYS A 312 -73.67 61.63 3.63
N GLU A 313 -73.44 60.83 2.55
CA GLU A 313 -72.41 59.74 2.48
C GLU A 313 -71.71 59.41 1.10
N GLU A 314 -72.34 58.72 0.12
CA GLU A 314 -71.75 57.91 -1.01
C GLU A 314 -70.63 58.51 -1.94
N GLU A 315 -69.68 57.69 -2.46
CA GLU A 315 -68.72 58.05 -3.56
C GLU A 315 -67.81 56.87 -4.10
N LYS A 316 -67.06 57.08 -5.21
CA LYS A 316 -65.79 56.41 -5.71
C LYS A 316 -65.77 54.93 -6.19
N ILE A 317 -65.31 54.66 -7.45
CA ILE A 317 -64.94 53.28 -7.94
C ILE A 317 -63.73 53.14 -8.93
N ILE A 318 -63.87 53.40 -10.24
CA ILE A 318 -63.29 52.57 -11.36
C ILE A 318 -61.97 53.07 -12.01
N PHE A 319 -61.10 52.17 -12.56
CA PHE A 319 -59.96 52.57 -13.43
C PHE A 319 -59.51 51.65 -14.63
N ASP A 320 -58.72 50.57 -14.44
CA ASP A 320 -57.46 50.37 -15.22
C ASP A 320 -57.32 49.45 -16.49
N ASN A 321 -57.90 48.24 -16.57
CA ASN A 321 -56.99 47.06 -16.66
C ASN A 321 -56.87 46.20 -17.97
N SER A 322 -55.93 46.46 -18.92
CA SER A 322 -55.42 45.42 -19.90
C SER A 322 -54.19 45.80 -20.78
N GLN A 323 -53.14 44.95 -20.90
CA GLN A 323 -51.99 45.09 -21.85
C GLN A 323 -51.21 43.78 -22.25
N PHE A 324 -51.66 42.55 -21.96
CA PHE A 324 -50.74 41.40 -21.72
C PHE A 324 -50.55 40.29 -22.81
N LYS A 325 -50.78 40.49 -24.13
CA LYS A 325 -51.05 39.33 -25.04
C LYS A 325 -50.25 39.13 -26.35
N GLN A 326 -49.28 39.97 -26.71
CA GLN A 326 -48.65 39.93 -28.06
C GLN A 326 -47.38 39.07 -28.24
N ILE A 327 -46.85 38.42 -27.19
CA ILE A 327 -45.53 37.75 -27.25
C ILE A 327 -45.54 36.40 -28.03
N ASN A 328 -46.67 35.99 -28.63
CA ASN A 328 -46.95 34.56 -28.83
C ASN A 328 -46.49 33.88 -30.14
N GLU A 329 -46.08 34.56 -31.21
CA GLU A 329 -46.00 33.92 -32.55
C GLU A 329 -44.63 33.35 -32.99
N SER A 330 -43.55 33.59 -32.24
CA SER A 330 -42.16 33.30 -32.64
C SER A 330 -41.70 31.82 -32.69
N LEU A 331 -42.59 30.82 -32.57
CA LEU A 331 -42.19 29.40 -32.39
C LEU A 331 -42.29 28.49 -33.62
N ASN A 332 -42.96 28.92 -34.70
CA ASN A 332 -43.44 27.99 -35.74
C ASN A 332 -42.41 27.56 -36.81
N VAL A 333 -41.13 27.92 -36.69
CA VAL A 333 -40.15 27.78 -37.80
C VAL A 333 -39.41 26.43 -37.83
N ASN A 334 -39.32 25.70 -36.72
CA ASN A 334 -38.42 24.54 -36.60
C ASN A 334 -38.96 23.18 -37.10
N SER A 335 -40.14 23.11 -37.71
CA SER A 335 -40.83 21.84 -38.06
C SER A 335 -40.43 21.21 -39.40
N VAL A 336 -39.61 21.87 -40.22
CA VAL A 336 -39.43 21.52 -41.66
C VAL A 336 -38.40 20.40 -41.91
N GLN A 337 -37.46 20.13 -40.97
CA GLN A 337 -36.33 19.22 -41.20
C GLN A 337 -36.69 17.71 -41.21
N LEU A 338 -37.92 17.32 -40.87
CA LEU A 338 -38.34 15.92 -40.65
C LEU A 338 -38.64 15.08 -41.91
N THR A 339 -38.59 15.67 -43.11
CA THR A 339 -39.20 15.08 -44.32
C THR A 339 -38.27 14.29 -45.25
N SER A 340 -36.95 14.41 -45.10
CA SER A 340 -35.96 13.75 -45.97
C SER A 340 -35.82 12.24 -45.74
N ASN A 341 -35.99 11.76 -44.50
CA ASN A 341 -35.62 10.39 -44.09
C ASN A 341 -36.60 9.28 -44.52
N LYS A 342 -37.70 9.58 -45.23
CA LYS A 342 -38.75 8.59 -45.59
C LYS A 342 -38.62 7.91 -46.96
N LYS A 343 -37.60 8.23 -47.77
CA LYS A 343 -37.52 7.72 -49.18
C LYS A 343 -36.77 6.39 -49.39
N ILE A 344 -35.96 5.95 -48.44
CA ILE A 344 -35.03 4.79 -48.62
C ILE A 344 -35.73 3.42 -48.41
N LEU A 345 -37.00 3.39 -48.00
CA LEU A 345 -37.68 2.16 -47.56
C LEU A 345 -38.15 1.23 -48.70
N ASN A 346 -38.20 1.67 -49.96
CA ASN A 346 -39.04 1.03 -51.00
C ASN A 346 -38.30 0.12 -52.01
N GLU A 347 -36.97 -0.08 -51.92
CA GLU A 347 -36.21 -0.77 -52.99
C GLU A 347 -36.03 -2.30 -52.80
N LEU A 348 -36.41 -2.87 -51.64
CA LEU A 348 -36.05 -4.24 -51.25
C LEU A 348 -37.04 -5.35 -51.69
N GLU A 349 -38.18 -5.05 -52.31
CA GLU A 349 -39.27 -6.03 -52.55
C GLU A 349 -39.14 -6.93 -53.81
N SER A 350 -38.11 -6.79 -54.64
CA SER A 350 -38.16 -7.28 -56.04
C SER A 350 -37.58 -8.67 -56.36
N LYS A 351 -36.90 -9.36 -55.43
CA LYS A 351 -36.05 -10.55 -55.75
C LYS A 351 -36.68 -11.96 -55.60
N GLU A 352 -37.94 -12.10 -55.17
CA GLU A 352 -38.50 -13.38 -54.68
C GLU A 352 -38.97 -14.41 -55.77
N LYS A 353 -38.82 -14.16 -57.09
CA LYS A 353 -39.67 -14.81 -58.13
C LYS A 353 -39.06 -15.86 -59.10
N LEU A 354 -37.80 -16.31 -58.96
CA LEU A 354 -37.08 -17.03 -60.07
C LEU A 354 -36.88 -18.56 -59.98
N LEU A 355 -37.18 -19.23 -58.87
CA LEU A 355 -36.60 -20.55 -58.51
C LEU A 355 -37.31 -21.86 -58.99
N VAL A 356 -38.23 -21.83 -59.99
CA VAL A 356 -39.34 -22.84 -60.06
C VAL A 356 -39.28 -23.93 -61.18
N ASN A 357 -38.24 -24.05 -62.02
CA ASN A 357 -38.39 -24.63 -63.38
C ASN A 357 -37.70 -25.98 -63.82
N GLU A 358 -37.05 -26.81 -62.96
CA GLU A 358 -36.01 -27.77 -63.46
C GLU A 358 -36.20 -29.33 -63.43
N MET A 359 -37.36 -29.91 -63.11
CA MET A 359 -37.43 -31.29 -62.55
C MET A 359 -37.48 -32.60 -63.41
N ASP A 360 -37.68 -32.65 -64.73
CA ASP A 360 -38.43 -33.77 -65.37
C ASP A 360 -37.68 -34.92 -66.13
N LYS A 361 -36.34 -35.07 -66.03
CA LYS A 361 -35.50 -35.50 -67.19
C LYS A 361 -34.68 -36.80 -66.97
N LEU A 362 -35.20 -38.05 -67.17
CA LEU A 362 -34.48 -39.26 -66.65
C LEU A 362 -34.45 -40.70 -67.29
N LYS A 363 -35.29 -41.16 -68.26
CA LYS A 363 -35.59 -42.64 -68.35
C LYS A 363 -35.49 -43.39 -69.72
N ASN A 364 -34.46 -44.25 -69.98
CA ASN A 364 -34.50 -45.45 -70.88
C ASN A 364 -33.25 -46.40 -70.85
N ALA A 365 -33.42 -47.75 -70.78
CA ALA A 365 -32.45 -48.86 -71.07
C ALA A 365 -33.19 -50.25 -71.17
N ARG A 366 -32.54 -51.44 -71.02
CA ARG A 366 -33.10 -52.85 -70.83
C ARG A 366 -32.89 -53.96 -71.95
N ASN A 367 -33.51 -55.16 -71.81
CA ASN A 367 -32.95 -56.57 -71.83
C ASN A 367 -32.49 -57.34 -73.13
N ASN A 368 -31.30 -58.03 -73.18
CA ASN A 368 -30.85 -59.20 -74.04
C ASN A 368 -29.36 -59.66 -73.78
N SER A 369 -28.96 -60.97 -73.89
CA SER A 369 -27.67 -61.57 -74.43
C SER A 369 -27.54 -63.12 -74.16
N TYR A 370 -26.48 -63.89 -74.62
CA TYR A 370 -26.14 -65.25 -74.04
C TYR A 370 -24.79 -66.02 -74.39
N CYS A 371 -24.62 -66.64 -75.58
CA CYS A 371 -24.06 -68.02 -75.76
C CYS A 371 -22.51 -68.34 -75.89
N ILE A 372 -21.54 -67.62 -75.32
CA ILE A 372 -20.15 -67.59 -75.89
C ILE A 372 -19.04 -68.54 -75.32
N LEU A 373 -19.12 -69.12 -74.12
CA LEU A 373 -17.96 -69.68 -73.38
C LEU A 373 -17.48 -71.10 -73.81
N ASN A 374 -17.21 -71.34 -75.10
CA ASN A 374 -17.33 -72.70 -75.67
C ASN A 374 -16.09 -73.63 -75.67
N MET A 375 -14.94 -73.18 -76.16
CA MET A 375 -13.80 -74.04 -76.54
C MET A 375 -12.55 -73.84 -75.68
N GLU A 376 -12.65 -73.01 -74.65
CA GLU A 376 -11.47 -72.41 -74.03
C GLU A 376 -10.73 -73.45 -73.14
N ASN A 377 -11.45 -74.50 -72.69
CA ASN A 377 -11.18 -75.45 -71.59
C ASN A 377 -9.87 -76.26 -71.54
N LYS A 378 -9.03 -76.27 -72.58
CA LYS A 378 -7.73 -76.99 -72.56
C LYS A 378 -6.49 -76.13 -72.82
N SER A 379 -6.66 -74.99 -73.50
CA SER A 379 -5.70 -73.87 -73.42
C SER A 379 -5.50 -73.39 -71.97
N ILE A 380 -6.41 -73.85 -71.13
CA ILE A 380 -6.77 -73.42 -69.81
C ILE A 380 -5.87 -74.08 -68.74
N GLU A 381 -5.54 -75.38 -68.75
CA GLU A 381 -4.69 -75.96 -67.68
C GLU A 381 -3.21 -75.55 -67.70
N GLU A 382 -2.63 -75.28 -68.87
CA GLU A 382 -1.28 -74.68 -68.95
C GLU A 382 -1.30 -73.19 -68.59
N LYS A 383 -2.39 -72.50 -68.95
CA LYS A 383 -2.68 -71.18 -68.36
C LYS A 383 -2.78 -71.32 -66.84
N ARG A 384 -3.46 -72.30 -66.23
CA ARG A 384 -3.58 -72.45 -64.75
C ARG A 384 -2.23 -72.39 -64.06
N LYS A 385 -1.19 -73.09 -64.50
CA LYS A 385 0.15 -73.03 -63.84
C LYS A 385 0.88 -71.69 -64.03
N LEU A 386 0.71 -71.05 -65.20
CA LEU A 386 1.24 -69.70 -65.43
C LEU A 386 0.47 -68.67 -64.60
N ILE A 387 -0.84 -68.85 -64.51
CA ILE A 387 -1.81 -68.11 -63.70
C ILE A 387 -1.53 -68.33 -62.22
N GLU A 388 -1.14 -69.50 -61.75
CA GLU A 388 -0.85 -69.80 -60.34
C GLU A 388 0.45 -69.11 -59.89
N ASN A 389 1.49 -69.10 -60.74
CA ASN A 389 2.68 -68.29 -60.50
C ASN A 389 2.40 -66.79 -60.55
N LYS A 390 1.57 -66.34 -61.51
CA LYS A 390 1.10 -64.95 -61.55
C LYS A 390 0.25 -64.60 -60.33
N LEU A 391 -0.65 -65.47 -59.90
CA LEU A 391 -1.48 -65.34 -58.69
C LEU A 391 -0.60 -65.20 -57.47
N ASN A 392 0.45 -66.01 -57.32
CA ASN A 392 1.37 -65.87 -56.20
C ASN A 392 2.17 -64.54 -56.24
N SER A 393 2.47 -64.00 -57.43
CA SER A 393 3.06 -62.66 -57.56
C SER A 393 2.06 -61.53 -57.26
N VAL A 394 0.82 -61.64 -57.76
CA VAL A 394 -0.24 -60.65 -57.56
C VAL A 394 -0.76 -60.67 -56.12
N LYS A 395 -0.85 -61.85 -55.47
CA LYS A 395 -1.15 -62.00 -54.03
C LYS A 395 -0.12 -61.30 -53.15
N LYS A 396 1.17 -61.30 -53.53
CA LYS A 396 2.19 -60.49 -52.84
C LYS A 396 1.96 -58.99 -53.04
N VAL A 397 1.76 -58.55 -54.28
CA VAL A 397 1.46 -57.14 -54.58
C VAL A 397 0.18 -56.65 -53.89
N ILE A 398 -0.85 -57.49 -53.77
CA ILE A 398 -2.07 -57.21 -52.99
C ILE A 398 -1.77 -57.15 -51.50
N LEU A 399 -0.95 -58.07 -50.96
CA LEU A 399 -0.54 -58.03 -49.56
C LEU A 399 0.21 -56.73 -49.24
N ASP A 400 1.16 -56.32 -50.08
CA ASP A 400 1.95 -55.11 -49.90
C ASP A 400 1.09 -53.84 -50.05
N ASN A 401 0.16 -53.80 -51.01
CA ASN A 401 -0.82 -52.72 -51.12
C ASN A 401 -1.83 -52.72 -49.96
N SER A 402 -2.19 -53.88 -49.41
CA SER A 402 -3.09 -53.98 -48.24
C SER A 402 -2.41 -53.50 -46.95
N ASN A 403 -1.12 -53.78 -46.79
CA ASN A 403 -0.29 -53.25 -45.72
C ASN A 403 -0.14 -51.72 -45.84
N SER A 404 0.10 -51.22 -47.05
CA SER A 404 0.15 -49.78 -47.35
C SER A 404 -1.19 -49.09 -47.05
N LYS A 405 -2.31 -49.70 -47.45
CA LYS A 405 -3.66 -49.23 -47.11
C LYS A 405 -3.90 -49.22 -45.59
N ASN A 406 -3.50 -50.26 -44.86
CA ASN A 406 -3.65 -50.32 -43.41
C ASN A 406 -2.84 -49.22 -42.72
N TYR A 407 -1.60 -48.97 -43.17
CA TYR A 407 -0.77 -47.85 -42.71
C TYR A 407 -1.46 -46.50 -42.92
N TYR A 408 -2.00 -46.24 -44.13
CA TYR A 408 -2.74 -45.00 -44.39
C TYR A 408 -4.04 -44.90 -43.58
N LEU A 409 -4.76 -46.00 -43.33
CA LEU A 409 -5.95 -46.01 -42.48
C LEU A 409 -5.62 -45.69 -41.00
N GLU A 410 -4.48 -46.15 -40.48
CA GLU A 410 -4.02 -45.72 -39.15
C GLU A 410 -3.58 -44.26 -39.14
N TYR A 411 -2.93 -43.79 -40.21
CA TYR A 411 -2.51 -42.40 -40.34
C TYR A 411 -3.71 -41.44 -40.38
N ILE A 412 -4.77 -41.76 -41.15
CA ILE A 412 -6.04 -41.01 -41.10
C ILE A 412 -6.63 -41.00 -39.68
N LYS A 413 -6.66 -42.13 -38.96
CA LYS A 413 -7.19 -42.17 -37.58
C LYS A 413 -6.45 -41.22 -36.62
N ARG A 414 -5.15 -40.99 -36.83
CA ARG A 414 -4.38 -39.99 -36.04
C ARG A 414 -4.80 -38.57 -36.43
N ILE A 415 -4.84 -38.28 -37.74
CA ILE A 415 -5.27 -36.98 -38.28
C ILE A 415 -6.70 -36.63 -37.83
N THR A 416 -7.64 -37.58 -37.82
CA THR A 416 -9.02 -37.33 -37.38
C THR A 416 -9.14 -37.08 -35.87
N ASN A 417 -8.28 -37.70 -35.05
CA ASN A 417 -8.22 -37.41 -33.61
C ASN A 417 -7.62 -36.02 -33.33
N GLU A 418 -6.57 -35.61 -34.05
CA GLU A 418 -6.01 -34.24 -33.99
C GLU A 418 -7.06 -33.20 -34.41
N LYS A 419 -7.77 -33.46 -35.52
CA LYS A 419 -8.90 -32.66 -36.01
C LYS A 419 -10.01 -32.52 -34.98
N LEU A 420 -10.43 -33.63 -34.34
CA LEU A 420 -11.46 -33.62 -33.29
C LEU A 420 -11.07 -32.78 -32.07
N ASN A 421 -9.79 -32.80 -31.68
CA ASN A 421 -9.31 -31.98 -30.56
C ASN A 421 -9.32 -30.49 -30.91
N ILE A 422 -8.91 -30.10 -32.12
CA ILE A 422 -8.96 -28.71 -32.59
C ILE A 422 -10.41 -28.23 -32.75
N LEU A 423 -11.32 -29.08 -33.24
CA LEU A 423 -12.75 -28.75 -33.33
C LEU A 423 -13.38 -28.50 -31.96
N LYS A 424 -13.09 -29.32 -30.95
CA LYS A 424 -13.54 -29.07 -29.57
C LYS A 424 -13.03 -27.74 -29.01
N GLN A 425 -11.75 -27.42 -29.23
CA GLN A 425 -11.16 -26.15 -28.82
C GLN A 425 -11.83 -24.94 -29.50
N LEU A 426 -12.34 -25.09 -30.72
CA LEU A 426 -13.09 -24.06 -31.44
C LEU A 426 -14.56 -23.97 -31.01
N GLU A 427 -15.21 -25.10 -30.66
CA GLU A 427 -16.60 -25.13 -30.17
C GLU A 427 -16.73 -24.52 -28.77
N GLU A 428 -15.81 -24.85 -27.85
CA GLU A 428 -15.80 -24.30 -26.48
C GLU A 428 -15.51 -22.80 -26.43
N ASN A 429 -14.88 -22.25 -27.48
CA ASN A 429 -14.37 -20.87 -27.53
C ASN A 429 -14.88 -20.12 -28.78
N SER A 430 -16.17 -20.28 -29.10
CA SER A 430 -16.79 -19.50 -30.19
C SER A 430 -16.76 -18.00 -29.90
N GLU A 431 -16.63 -17.20 -30.95
CA GLU A 431 -16.48 -15.74 -30.88
C GLU A 431 -17.65 -15.08 -30.11
N GLU A 432 -18.86 -15.63 -30.20
CA GLU A 432 -20.05 -15.15 -29.44
C GLU A 432 -19.96 -15.40 -27.93
N ILE A 433 -19.46 -16.57 -27.50
CA ILE A 433 -19.30 -16.90 -26.07
C ILE A 433 -18.22 -16.02 -25.45
N VAL A 434 -17.12 -15.80 -26.19
CA VAL A 434 -16.02 -14.94 -25.78
C VAL A 434 -16.46 -13.48 -25.68
N GLU A 435 -17.15 -12.94 -26.69
CA GLU A 435 -17.73 -11.59 -26.62
C GLU A 435 -18.71 -11.45 -25.45
N GLY A 436 -19.53 -12.47 -25.18
CA GLY A 436 -20.44 -12.50 -24.04
C GLY A 436 -19.71 -12.34 -22.70
N ARG A 437 -18.64 -13.13 -22.48
CA ARG A 437 -17.80 -13.04 -21.27
C ARG A 437 -17.13 -11.67 -21.13
N ILE A 438 -16.54 -11.14 -22.21
CA ILE A 438 -15.93 -9.80 -22.20
C ILE A 438 -16.96 -8.72 -21.87
N LYS A 439 -18.19 -8.80 -22.39
CA LYS A 439 -19.28 -7.85 -22.10
C LYS A 439 -19.74 -7.90 -20.62
N ILE A 440 -19.69 -9.07 -19.98
CA ILE A 440 -19.99 -9.21 -18.54
C ILE A 440 -18.87 -8.56 -17.71
N LEU A 441 -17.61 -9.00 -17.90
CA LEU A 441 -16.45 -8.49 -17.15
C LEU A 441 -16.25 -6.98 -17.31
N THR A 442 -16.47 -6.42 -18.51
CA THR A 442 -16.38 -4.97 -18.74
C THR A 442 -17.52 -4.17 -18.09
N ASN A 443 -18.69 -4.77 -17.86
CA ASN A 443 -19.76 -4.12 -17.08
C ASN A 443 -19.48 -4.18 -15.57
N GLU A 444 -18.88 -5.26 -15.07
CA GLU A 444 -18.43 -5.36 -13.68
C GLU A 444 -17.34 -4.32 -13.37
N ILE A 445 -16.31 -4.20 -14.24
CA ILE A 445 -15.27 -3.17 -14.13
C ILE A 445 -15.91 -1.78 -14.06
N LYS A 446 -16.84 -1.43 -14.97
CA LYS A 446 -17.53 -0.12 -14.96
C LYS A 446 -18.35 0.15 -13.69
N ASN A 447 -18.86 -0.89 -13.04
CA ASN A 447 -19.58 -0.75 -11.78
C ASN A 447 -18.62 -0.54 -10.59
N LEU A 448 -17.49 -1.27 -10.57
CA LEU A 448 -16.41 -1.08 -9.60
C LEU A 448 -15.75 0.30 -9.75
N GLU A 449 -15.50 0.77 -10.96
CA GLU A 449 -14.97 2.11 -11.24
C GLU A 449 -15.87 3.22 -10.66
N LYS A 450 -17.19 3.12 -10.83
CA LYS A 450 -18.16 4.07 -10.23
C LYS A 450 -18.15 4.03 -8.70
N SER A 451 -18.02 2.83 -8.13
CA SER A 451 -17.88 2.66 -6.68
C SER A 451 -16.59 3.30 -6.15
N ASN A 452 -15.45 3.04 -6.80
CA ASN A 452 -14.16 3.66 -6.48
C ASN A 452 -14.21 5.19 -6.52
N VAL A 453 -14.88 5.80 -7.50
CA VAL A 453 -15.06 7.27 -7.54
C VAL A 453 -15.81 7.77 -6.31
N ASN A 454 -16.87 7.09 -5.88
CA ASN A 454 -17.64 7.47 -4.68
C ASN A 454 -16.84 7.28 -3.38
N LEU A 455 -16.06 6.19 -3.27
CA LEU A 455 -15.16 5.95 -2.14
C LEU A 455 -14.03 7.00 -2.09
N HIS A 456 -13.43 7.35 -3.24
CA HIS A 456 -12.43 8.42 -3.31
C HIS A 456 -12.98 9.80 -2.89
N ILE A 457 -14.24 10.11 -3.23
CA ILE A 457 -14.90 11.35 -2.77
C ILE A 457 -15.09 11.31 -1.24
N SER A 458 -15.49 10.18 -0.68
CA SER A 458 -15.70 10.00 0.77
C SER A 458 -14.37 10.10 1.54
N ARG A 459 -13.34 9.36 1.10
CA ARG A 459 -11.97 9.43 1.63
C ARG A 459 -11.41 10.86 1.61
N LYS A 460 -11.67 11.63 0.55
CA LYS A 460 -11.26 13.04 0.46
C LYS A 460 -11.99 13.94 1.48
N LYS A 461 -13.27 13.68 1.77
CA LYS A 461 -14.02 14.44 2.80
C LYS A 461 -13.46 14.17 4.19
N GLU A 462 -13.19 12.91 4.52
CA GLU A 462 -12.59 12.53 5.80
C GLU A 462 -11.17 13.07 5.97
N LEU A 463 -10.35 13.03 4.92
CA LEU A 463 -9.01 13.62 4.98
C LEU A 463 -9.06 15.13 5.27
N VAL A 464 -9.99 15.86 4.64
CA VAL A 464 -10.21 17.28 4.95
C VAL A 464 -10.74 17.46 6.38
N ALA A 465 -11.66 16.62 6.85
CA ALA A 465 -12.15 16.68 8.22
C ALA A 465 -11.01 16.47 9.25
N ILE A 466 -10.19 15.43 9.05
CA ILE A 466 -8.99 15.16 9.87
C ILE A 466 -8.07 16.38 9.87
N GLN A 467 -7.74 16.95 8.72
CA GLN A 467 -6.91 18.16 8.63
C GLN A 467 -7.49 19.34 9.41
N THR A 468 -8.81 19.59 9.31
CA THR A 468 -9.46 20.69 10.06
C THR A 468 -9.52 20.45 11.57
N ILE A 469 -9.48 19.19 12.02
CA ILE A 469 -9.40 18.83 13.43
C ILE A 469 -7.95 18.96 13.91
N GLU A 470 -6.97 18.49 13.13
CA GLU A 470 -5.54 18.63 13.41
C GLU A 470 -5.13 20.11 13.53
N THR A 471 -5.61 21.00 12.68
CA THR A 471 -5.35 22.45 12.84
C THR A 471 -5.93 23.01 14.13
N LYS A 472 -7.18 22.64 14.49
CA LYS A 472 -7.80 23.07 15.76
C LYS A 472 -7.05 22.51 16.97
N ILE A 473 -6.54 21.29 16.88
CA ILE A 473 -5.73 20.64 17.92
C ILE A 473 -4.42 21.41 18.10
N ILE A 474 -3.69 21.74 17.03
CA ILE A 474 -2.46 22.54 17.08
C ILE A 474 -2.73 23.94 17.67
N ASP A 475 -3.81 24.59 17.26
CA ASP A 475 -4.21 25.90 17.82
C ASP A 475 -4.48 25.78 19.32
N LEU A 476 -5.26 24.78 19.74
CA LEU A 476 -5.56 24.51 21.14
C LEU A 476 -4.29 24.17 21.94
N GLU A 477 -3.40 23.30 21.44
CA GLU A 477 -2.10 23.02 22.05
C GLU A 477 -1.29 24.30 22.25
N SER A 478 -1.25 25.20 21.26
CA SER A 478 -0.55 26.47 21.40
C SER A 478 -1.16 27.35 22.49
N THR A 479 -2.49 27.35 22.65
CA THR A 479 -3.17 28.09 23.73
C THR A 479 -2.95 27.43 25.09
N ILE A 480 -3.00 26.09 25.17
CA ILE A 480 -2.74 25.31 26.38
C ILE A 480 -1.29 25.55 26.81
N VAL A 481 -0.30 25.47 25.92
CA VAL A 481 1.11 25.73 26.23
C VAL A 481 1.34 27.19 26.64
N ARG A 482 0.63 28.17 26.06
CA ARG A 482 0.68 29.57 26.54
C ARG A 482 0.11 29.69 27.96
N LEU A 483 -1.07 29.12 28.23
CA LEU A 483 -1.70 29.12 29.56
C LEU A 483 -0.86 28.36 30.59
N GLU A 484 -0.30 27.20 30.22
CA GLU A 484 0.68 26.46 31.01
C GLU A 484 1.89 27.32 31.29
N ASN A 485 2.48 28.02 30.31
CA ASN A 485 3.62 28.90 30.57
C ASN A 485 3.28 30.08 31.50
N HIS A 486 2.09 30.67 31.39
CA HIS A 486 1.61 31.67 32.35
C HIS A 486 1.42 31.08 33.76
N LEU A 487 0.92 29.85 33.88
CA LEU A 487 0.80 29.13 35.16
C LEU A 487 2.16 28.65 35.69
N ASN A 488 3.09 28.27 34.82
CA ASN A 488 4.43 27.74 35.14
C ASN A 488 5.28 28.83 35.78
N ASN A 489 5.22 30.06 35.23
CA ASN A 489 5.91 31.23 35.79
C ASN A 489 5.44 31.60 37.22
N VAL A 490 4.34 31.03 37.72
CA VAL A 490 3.73 31.38 39.02
C VAL A 490 3.47 30.16 39.94
N SER A 491 3.39 28.94 39.38
CA SER A 491 2.89 27.74 40.09
C SER A 491 3.35 26.37 39.53
N PHE A 492 4.46 26.31 38.76
CA PHE A 492 5.02 25.12 38.08
C PHE A 492 4.93 23.77 38.83
N ARG A 493 5.08 23.78 40.17
CA ARG A 493 5.10 22.57 41.01
C ARG A 493 3.73 21.88 41.08
N ALA A 494 2.68 22.65 41.35
CA ALA A 494 1.34 22.09 41.63
C ALA A 494 0.73 21.32 40.44
N ILE A 495 1.07 21.70 39.20
CA ILE A 495 0.59 21.04 37.98
C ILE A 495 1.36 19.73 37.71
N LYS A 496 2.68 19.70 37.99
CA LYS A 496 3.48 18.48 37.92
C LYS A 496 3.04 17.47 38.98
N ASP A 497 2.90 17.93 40.23
CA ASP A 497 2.48 17.10 41.37
C ASP A 497 1.12 16.44 41.09
N LYS A 498 0.17 17.18 40.48
CA LYS A 498 -1.15 16.64 40.08
C LYS A 498 -1.05 15.45 39.11
N LYS A 499 -0.22 15.55 38.05
CA LYS A 499 -0.04 14.43 37.09
C LYS A 499 0.57 13.18 37.74
N ILE A 500 1.42 13.35 38.76
CA ILE A 500 2.01 12.22 39.51
C ILE A 500 0.95 11.58 40.42
N ILE A 501 0.19 12.39 41.17
CA ILE A 501 -0.85 11.91 42.08
C ILE A 501 -2.00 11.23 41.32
N GLU A 502 -2.42 11.76 40.18
CA GLU A 502 -3.44 11.12 39.32
C GLU A 502 -2.99 9.77 38.77
N LYS A 503 -1.71 9.61 38.37
CA LYS A 503 -1.15 8.30 38.00
C LYS A 503 -1.22 7.30 39.15
N ILE A 504 -0.91 7.74 40.38
CA ILE A 504 -0.98 6.89 41.58
C ILE A 504 -2.42 6.47 41.87
N ILE A 505 -3.38 7.39 41.82
CA ILE A 505 -4.79 7.06 42.06
C ILE A 505 -5.34 6.14 40.96
N ASN A 506 -4.95 6.33 39.70
CA ASN A 506 -5.31 5.41 38.63
C ASN A 506 -4.65 4.03 38.78
N SER A 507 -3.47 3.91 39.40
CA SER A 507 -2.91 2.60 39.76
C SER A 507 -3.68 1.92 40.89
N PHE A 508 -4.17 2.67 41.88
CA PHE A 508 -5.13 2.15 42.87
C PHE A 508 -6.46 1.73 42.23
N ARG A 509 -7.02 2.51 41.30
CA ARG A 509 -8.25 2.14 40.56
C ARG A 509 -8.09 0.88 39.72
N THR A 510 -6.99 0.75 38.99
CA THR A 510 -6.74 -0.46 38.18
C THR A 510 -6.42 -1.69 39.04
N ARG A 511 -5.83 -1.54 40.23
CA ARG A 511 -5.74 -2.64 41.21
C ARG A 511 -7.12 -3.03 41.75
N PHE A 512 -7.95 -2.04 42.10
CA PHE A 512 -9.34 -2.24 42.55
C PHE A 512 -10.21 -2.96 41.50
N GLU A 513 -10.13 -2.57 40.22
CA GLU A 513 -10.95 -3.16 39.14
C GLU A 513 -10.55 -4.60 38.76
N ASN A 514 -9.31 -5.03 39.04
CA ASN A 514 -8.76 -6.30 38.57
C ASN A 514 -8.52 -7.36 39.67
N CYS A 515 -8.79 -7.07 40.95
CA CYS A 515 -8.50 -7.98 42.07
C CYS A 515 -9.75 -8.35 42.89
N GLU A 516 -9.72 -9.54 43.52
CA GLU A 516 -10.69 -9.97 44.54
C GLU A 516 -9.97 -10.29 45.86
N GLY A 517 -10.36 -9.67 46.97
CA GLY A 517 -9.84 -9.97 48.32
C GLY A 517 -9.63 -8.73 49.22
N ASN A 518 -9.06 -8.92 50.41
CA ASN A 518 -8.92 -7.86 51.44
C ASN A 518 -8.10 -6.61 51.00
N GLN A 519 -7.28 -6.72 49.95
CA GLN A 519 -6.58 -5.56 49.37
C GLN A 519 -7.55 -4.61 48.64
N VAL A 520 -8.69 -5.12 48.17
CA VAL A 520 -9.72 -4.33 47.48
C VAL A 520 -10.38 -3.34 48.44
N GLU A 521 -10.65 -3.72 49.70
CA GLU A 521 -11.22 -2.79 50.70
C GLU A 521 -10.24 -1.65 51.03
N TYR A 522 -8.95 -1.95 51.10
CA TYR A 522 -7.89 -0.96 51.36
C TYR A 522 -7.70 -0.01 50.17
N ASP A 523 -7.58 -0.54 48.94
CA ASP A 523 -7.44 0.28 47.73
C ASP A 523 -8.73 1.09 47.45
N LYS A 524 -9.92 0.53 47.75
CA LYS A 524 -11.20 1.24 47.69
C LYS A 524 -11.26 2.40 48.69
N MET A 525 -10.87 2.20 49.94
CA MET A 525 -10.79 3.25 50.95
C MET A 525 -9.89 4.42 50.50
N ILE A 526 -8.80 4.13 49.79
CA ILE A 526 -7.90 5.17 49.26
C ILE A 526 -8.52 5.92 48.07
N VAL A 527 -9.22 5.22 47.17
CA VAL A 527 -9.86 5.84 46.00
C VAL A 527 -11.11 6.66 46.39
N GLU A 528 -11.92 6.18 47.33
CA GLU A 528 -13.11 6.89 47.82
C GLU A 528 -12.75 8.01 48.79
N GLY A 529 -11.70 7.83 49.61
CA GLY A 529 -11.22 8.81 50.58
C GLY A 529 -10.33 9.93 50.01
N TYR A 530 -10.11 9.99 48.69
CA TYR A 530 -9.40 11.08 48.02
C TYR A 530 -10.38 11.96 47.23
N TYR A 531 -10.48 13.25 47.60
CA TYR A 531 -11.44 14.17 47.01
C TYR A 531 -10.87 15.04 45.87
N GLY A 532 -9.55 15.12 45.72
CA GLY A 532 -8.89 15.95 44.70
C GLY A 532 -8.19 17.19 45.27
N GLN A 533 -7.77 18.06 44.36
CA GLN A 533 -7.13 19.32 44.70
C GLN A 533 -8.18 20.39 45.02
N PHE A 534 -7.92 21.23 46.02
CA PHE A 534 -8.88 22.23 46.49
C PHE A 534 -9.35 23.19 45.39
N ILE A 535 -8.50 23.51 44.41
CA ILE A 535 -8.84 24.33 43.23
C ILE A 535 -9.94 23.74 42.34
N ASP A 536 -10.09 22.40 42.29
CA ASP A 536 -11.10 21.72 41.47
C ASP A 536 -12.46 21.59 42.19
N LEU A 537 -12.53 21.93 43.48
CA LEU A 537 -13.66 21.67 44.38
C LEU A 537 -14.39 22.94 44.83
N ILE A 538 -14.04 24.10 44.27
CA ILE A 538 -14.56 25.42 44.65
C ILE A 538 -15.05 26.15 43.41
N GLU A 539 -16.26 26.69 43.51
CA GLU A 539 -16.76 27.72 42.59
C GLU A 539 -16.87 29.07 43.31
N ILE A 540 -16.96 30.16 42.55
CA ILE A 540 -17.05 31.52 43.09
C ILE A 540 -18.34 32.14 42.57
N SER A 541 -19.17 32.61 43.49
CA SER A 541 -20.49 33.16 43.19
C SER A 541 -20.44 34.49 42.42
N ASP A 542 -19.46 35.35 42.69
CA ASP A 542 -19.28 36.65 42.02
C ASP A 542 -18.00 36.69 41.15
N PRO A 543 -18.10 36.82 39.81
CA PRO A 543 -16.96 36.73 38.89
C PRO A 543 -15.93 37.88 38.96
N GLY A 544 -16.12 38.86 39.86
CA GLY A 544 -15.12 39.88 40.19
C GLY A 544 -14.22 39.55 41.38
N MET A 545 -14.58 38.55 42.19
CA MET A 545 -13.92 38.27 43.48
C MET A 545 -12.66 37.40 43.36
N GLU A 546 -12.39 36.82 42.19
CA GLU A 546 -11.36 35.78 42.03
C GLU A 546 -9.96 36.24 42.44
N LYS A 547 -9.60 37.52 42.24
CA LYS A 547 -8.32 38.10 42.69
C LYS A 547 -8.21 38.14 44.22
N ALA A 548 -9.28 38.56 44.91
CA ALA A 548 -9.33 38.61 46.36
C ALA A 548 -9.22 37.20 46.96
N VAL A 549 -9.95 36.23 46.39
CA VAL A 549 -9.87 34.80 46.79
C VAL A 549 -8.46 34.25 46.59
N ASP A 550 -7.86 34.49 45.43
CA ASP A 550 -6.52 34.01 45.08
C ASP A 550 -5.44 34.50 46.07
N VAL A 551 -5.46 35.80 46.38
CA VAL A 551 -4.49 36.43 47.29
C VAL A 551 -4.75 36.08 48.77
N LEU A 552 -5.99 35.81 49.18
CA LEU A 552 -6.33 35.34 50.53
C LEU A 552 -6.00 33.85 50.75
N LEU A 553 -6.11 33.00 49.74
CA LEU A 553 -5.82 31.56 49.85
C LEU A 553 -4.35 31.22 49.54
N LYS A 554 -3.65 32.02 48.72
CA LYS A 554 -2.24 31.85 48.35
C LYS A 554 -1.95 30.42 47.87
N ASN A 555 -1.08 29.67 48.55
CA ASN A 555 -0.73 28.30 48.13
C ASN A 555 -1.70 27.24 48.65
N LYS A 556 -2.65 27.59 49.53
CA LYS A 556 -3.65 26.64 50.06
C LYS A 556 -4.66 26.18 49.00
N ILE A 557 -4.78 26.93 47.90
CA ILE A 557 -5.57 26.59 46.70
C ILE A 557 -5.13 25.24 46.10
N PHE A 558 -3.85 24.89 46.25
CA PHE A 558 -3.27 23.68 45.66
C PHE A 558 -3.18 22.48 46.62
N TYR A 559 -3.84 22.55 47.79
CA TYR A 559 -3.83 21.44 48.76
C TYR A 559 -4.73 20.29 48.28
N TYR A 560 -4.32 19.05 48.56
CA TYR A 560 -5.08 17.84 48.26
C TYR A 560 -5.95 17.47 49.46
N LEU A 561 -7.26 17.38 49.25
CA LEU A 561 -8.22 17.02 50.29
C LEU A 561 -8.40 15.49 50.35
N VAL A 562 -8.24 14.94 51.54
CA VAL A 562 -8.42 13.50 51.83
C VAL A 562 -9.26 13.32 53.09
N GLU A 563 -10.01 12.24 53.17
CA GLU A 563 -10.89 11.95 54.29
C GLU A 563 -10.12 11.75 55.61
N SER A 564 -9.06 10.94 55.58
CA SER A 564 -8.25 10.60 56.74
C SER A 564 -6.75 10.75 56.52
N SER A 565 -6.01 10.85 57.62
CA SER A 565 -4.55 10.80 57.64
C SER A 565 -3.98 9.49 57.08
N GLU A 566 -4.72 8.39 57.18
CA GLU A 566 -4.29 7.08 56.69
C GLU A 566 -4.24 7.05 55.15
N VAL A 567 -5.20 7.70 54.48
CA VAL A 567 -5.20 7.88 53.01
C VAL A 567 -4.01 8.73 52.57
N ALA A 568 -3.68 9.81 53.29
CA ALA A 568 -2.48 10.61 53.01
C ALA A 568 -1.20 9.77 53.14
N GLU A 569 -1.06 9.00 54.22
CA GLU A 569 0.08 8.11 54.42
C GLU A 569 0.21 7.04 53.32
N ALA A 570 -0.90 6.46 52.87
CA ALA A 570 -0.89 5.44 51.82
C ALA A 570 -0.39 6.03 50.48
N ILE A 571 -0.85 7.22 50.10
CA ILE A 571 -0.38 7.93 48.89
C ILE A 571 1.10 8.29 49.02
N LEU A 572 1.53 8.80 50.19
CA LEU A 572 2.95 9.11 50.46
C LEU A 572 3.85 7.87 50.34
N LYS A 573 3.41 6.70 50.84
CA LYS A 573 4.15 5.43 50.75
C LYS A 573 4.30 4.92 49.31
N GLU A 574 3.38 5.23 48.39
CA GLU A 574 3.58 4.92 46.95
C GLU A 574 4.52 5.95 46.28
N ILE A 575 4.45 7.23 46.65
CA ILE A 575 5.39 8.26 46.18
C ILE A 575 6.84 7.91 46.58
N GLU A 576 7.06 7.37 47.78
CA GLU A 576 8.39 6.96 48.24
C GLU A 576 9.01 5.82 47.42
N LYS A 577 8.19 4.96 46.81
CA LYS A 577 8.63 3.82 45.98
C LYS A 577 8.93 4.17 44.52
N MET A 578 8.44 5.32 44.02
CA MET A 578 8.68 5.72 42.63
C MET A 578 10.10 6.25 42.41
N GLU A 579 10.64 5.99 41.22
CA GLU A 579 11.95 6.52 40.78
C GLU A 579 11.85 8.03 40.48
N GLU A 580 10.75 8.48 39.87
CA GLU A 580 10.42 9.89 39.70
C GLU A 580 9.79 10.45 40.98
N LYS A 581 10.52 11.31 41.71
CA LYS A 581 10.02 11.99 42.91
C LYS A 581 9.48 13.39 42.58
N PRO A 582 8.42 13.85 43.26
CA PRO A 582 7.87 15.19 43.06
C PRO A 582 8.84 16.29 43.55
N ASP A 583 9.02 17.34 42.74
CA ASP A 583 9.94 18.46 42.99
C ASP A 583 9.34 19.49 43.97
N GLY A 584 9.30 19.16 45.27
CA GLY A 584 8.99 20.12 46.32
C GLY A 584 8.25 19.55 47.53
N CYS A 585 7.15 20.21 47.90
CA CYS A 585 6.35 19.86 49.07
C CYS A 585 4.88 19.72 48.66
N ILE A 586 4.40 18.48 48.55
CA ILE A 586 2.98 18.16 48.40
C ILE A 586 2.30 18.38 49.75
N ASN A 587 1.14 19.05 49.74
CA ASN A 587 0.38 19.35 50.95
C ASN A 587 -0.96 18.61 50.91
N PHE A 588 -1.11 17.59 51.75
CA PHE A 588 -2.38 16.93 52.01
C PHE A 588 -3.09 17.58 53.19
N MET A 589 -4.42 17.66 53.12
CA MET A 589 -5.27 18.16 54.19
C MET A 589 -6.32 17.09 54.52
N ALA A 590 -6.10 16.41 55.64
CA ALA A 590 -6.97 15.35 56.12
C ALA A 590 -8.15 15.91 56.93
N LEU A 591 -9.38 15.56 56.54
CA LEU A 591 -10.60 16.10 57.15
C LEU A 591 -10.75 15.72 58.63
N ASN A 592 -10.32 14.51 59.00
CA ASN A 592 -10.37 13.97 60.37
C ASN A 592 -9.55 14.75 61.42
N LEU A 593 -8.61 15.62 61.02
CA LEU A 593 -7.71 16.36 61.92
C LEU A 593 -8.06 17.85 62.08
N ILE A 594 -9.20 18.29 61.55
CA ILE A 594 -9.58 19.71 61.51
C ILE A 594 -10.42 20.09 62.74
N ASP A 595 -9.94 21.03 63.55
CA ASP A 595 -10.66 21.54 64.73
C ASP A 595 -11.71 22.62 64.35
N PRO A 596 -13.02 22.36 64.52
CA PRO A 596 -14.11 23.22 64.04
C PRO A 596 -14.41 24.35 65.04
N GLN A 597 -13.49 25.30 65.16
CA GLN A 597 -13.71 26.51 65.96
C GLN A 597 -14.24 27.66 65.09
N ASP A 598 -15.55 27.92 65.20
CA ASP A 598 -16.20 29.08 64.59
C ASP A 598 -15.61 30.40 65.12
N THR A 599 -15.34 31.33 64.19
CA THR A 599 -14.99 32.71 64.52
C THR A 599 -16.21 33.59 64.37
N ILE A 600 -16.58 34.31 65.42
CA ILE A 600 -17.62 35.35 65.36
C ILE A 600 -17.11 36.47 64.46
N TYR A 601 -17.86 36.78 63.40
CA TYR A 601 -17.64 37.94 62.54
C TYR A 601 -18.61 39.05 62.99
N GLU A 602 -18.13 40.29 63.08
CA GLU A 602 -19.00 41.45 63.38
C GLU A 602 -19.79 41.84 62.13
N GLU A 603 -21.08 42.17 62.28
CA GLU A 603 -21.93 42.59 61.16
C GLU A 603 -21.50 43.98 60.65
N GLY A 604 -20.99 44.04 59.43
CA GLY A 604 -20.49 45.26 58.79
C GLY A 604 -20.25 45.08 57.29
N SER A 605 -19.69 46.10 56.64
CA SER A 605 -19.43 46.16 55.18
C SER A 605 -18.27 45.28 54.68
N GLU A 606 -18.03 44.17 55.35
CA GLU A 606 -16.86 43.29 55.27
C GLU A 606 -17.35 41.86 55.04
N ILE A 607 -17.01 41.23 53.90
CA ILE A 607 -17.58 39.95 53.48
C ILE A 607 -16.63 38.81 53.90
N PRO A 608 -17.05 37.85 54.74
CA PRO A 608 -16.24 36.68 55.07
C PRO A 608 -15.99 35.79 53.85
N LEU A 609 -14.75 35.32 53.68
CA LEU A 609 -14.35 34.57 52.48
C LEU A 609 -15.22 33.31 52.23
N TYR A 610 -15.70 32.65 53.29
CA TYR A 610 -16.52 31.43 53.16
C TYR A 610 -17.91 31.65 52.54
N GLN A 611 -18.40 32.89 52.45
CA GLN A 611 -19.69 33.23 51.83
C GLN A 611 -19.58 33.43 50.31
N VAL A 612 -18.34 33.58 49.80
CA VAL A 612 -18.04 33.87 48.38
C VAL A 612 -17.66 32.58 47.62
N LEU A 613 -17.46 31.49 48.34
CA LEU A 613 -17.11 30.18 47.79
C LEU A 613 -18.34 29.28 47.79
N GLU A 614 -18.66 28.69 46.64
CA GLU A 614 -19.64 27.62 46.50
C GLU A 614 -18.94 26.27 46.53
N TYR A 615 -19.49 25.31 47.30
CA TYR A 615 -18.85 24.03 47.59
C TYR A 615 -19.85 22.98 48.11
N ASN A 616 -19.49 21.70 47.97
CA ASN A 616 -20.27 20.58 48.50
C ASN A 616 -20.30 20.57 50.05
N GLU A 617 -21.47 20.34 50.65
CA GLU A 617 -21.67 20.43 52.11
C GLU A 617 -20.68 19.60 52.95
N ASN A 618 -20.26 18.43 52.44
CA ASN A 618 -19.27 17.55 53.08
C ASN A 618 -17.91 18.23 53.31
N LEU A 619 -17.56 19.26 52.51
CA LEU A 619 -16.30 20.01 52.60
C LEU A 619 -16.42 21.30 53.44
N SER A 620 -17.60 21.58 54.01
CA SER A 620 -17.88 22.80 54.78
C SER A 620 -16.92 23.01 55.95
N LEU A 621 -16.55 21.94 56.68
CA LEU A 621 -15.63 21.99 57.81
C LEU A 621 -14.20 22.39 57.36
N SER A 622 -13.70 21.80 56.28
CA SER A 622 -12.41 22.18 55.68
C SER A 622 -12.40 23.62 55.18
N ILE A 623 -13.48 24.07 54.55
CA ILE A 623 -13.54 25.39 53.95
C ILE A 623 -13.67 26.48 55.02
N ARG A 624 -14.48 26.28 56.06
CA ARG A 624 -14.51 27.17 57.23
C ARG A 624 -13.13 27.28 57.90
N SER A 625 -12.37 26.19 58.00
CA SER A 625 -11.00 26.21 58.53
C SER A 625 -10.01 26.96 57.62
N LEU A 626 -10.07 26.75 56.30
CA LEU A 626 -9.20 27.42 55.32
C LEU A 626 -9.51 28.92 55.15
N CYS A 627 -10.78 29.30 55.35
CA CYS A 627 -11.30 30.67 55.27
C CYS A 627 -11.35 31.39 56.63
N LYS A 628 -10.98 30.72 57.73
CA LYS A 628 -10.96 31.28 59.08
C LYS A 628 -10.16 32.57 59.13
N ARG A 629 -10.79 33.64 59.65
CA ARG A 629 -10.21 34.99 59.80
C ARG A 629 -9.80 35.67 58.49
N LYS A 630 -10.40 35.29 57.35
CA LYS A 630 -10.16 35.91 56.04
C LYS A 630 -11.40 36.66 55.56
N ILE A 631 -11.20 37.93 55.18
CA ILE A 631 -12.29 38.87 54.91
C ILE A 631 -11.98 39.66 53.63
N ILE A 632 -12.99 39.90 52.81
CA ILE A 632 -12.94 40.78 51.64
C ILE A 632 -13.55 42.13 52.03
N SER A 633 -12.82 43.22 51.79
CA SER A 633 -13.19 44.59 52.14
C SER A 633 -13.18 45.47 50.90
N LYS A 634 -14.15 46.40 50.81
CA LYS A 634 -14.19 47.39 49.74
C LYS A 634 -13.13 48.48 49.93
N ASP A 635 -12.86 48.87 51.18
CA ASP A 635 -11.89 49.91 51.55
C ASP A 635 -10.83 49.36 52.52
N LEU A 636 -9.63 49.06 52.02
CA LEU A 636 -8.50 48.61 52.85
C LEU A 636 -8.07 49.65 53.89
N PHE A 637 -8.10 50.94 53.55
CA PHE A 637 -7.64 52.00 54.46
C PHE A 637 -8.57 52.13 55.68
N ASN A 638 -9.89 52.15 55.48
CA ASN A 638 -10.87 52.20 56.57
C ASN A 638 -10.87 50.93 57.43
N SER A 639 -10.66 49.75 56.82
CA SER A 639 -10.55 48.49 57.58
C SER A 639 -9.23 48.38 58.37
N SER A 640 -8.12 48.93 57.86
CA SER A 640 -6.84 48.97 58.60
C SER A 640 -6.86 49.84 59.87
N ALA A 641 -7.77 50.81 59.95
CA ALA A 641 -7.93 51.65 61.16
C ALA A 641 -8.53 50.86 62.35
N LYS A 642 -9.22 49.72 62.10
CA LYS A 642 -9.70 48.78 63.13
C LYS A 642 -8.59 47.84 63.62
N SER A 643 -7.40 48.39 63.90
CA SER A 643 -6.12 47.68 64.11
C SER A 643 -5.99 46.83 65.40
N ASN A 644 -7.11 46.30 65.91
CA ASN A 644 -7.17 45.28 66.96
C ASN A 644 -7.74 43.93 66.46
N SER A 645 -8.14 43.80 65.19
CA SER A 645 -8.72 42.56 64.66
C SER A 645 -7.66 41.53 64.23
N PHE A 646 -7.86 40.26 64.60
CA PHE A 646 -6.92 39.16 64.34
C PHE A 646 -6.98 38.61 62.88
N ASN A 647 -7.46 39.41 61.93
CA ASN A 647 -7.95 38.97 60.62
C ASN A 647 -7.07 39.45 59.45
N ASP A 648 -7.08 38.68 58.36
CA ASP A 648 -6.46 39.02 57.08
C ASP A 648 -7.53 39.57 56.12
N TYR A 649 -7.23 40.68 55.46
CA TYR A 649 -8.15 41.48 54.64
C TYR A 649 -7.65 41.63 53.20
N ALA A 650 -8.52 41.48 52.20
CA ALA A 650 -8.18 41.76 50.79
C ALA A 650 -9.16 42.71 50.10
N SER A 651 -8.66 43.51 49.15
CA SER A 651 -9.47 44.32 48.23
C SER A 651 -9.92 43.51 47.02
N LEU A 652 -10.93 44.02 46.31
CA LEU A 652 -11.38 43.49 45.01
C LEU A 652 -10.25 43.46 43.96
N ASN A 653 -9.29 44.38 44.06
CA ASN A 653 -8.15 44.47 43.14
C ASN A 653 -7.03 43.45 43.47
N GLY A 654 -7.12 42.76 44.62
CA GLY A 654 -6.13 41.78 45.09
C GLY A 654 -5.09 42.33 46.06
N ASP A 655 -5.22 43.57 46.52
CA ASP A 655 -4.34 44.11 47.55
C ASP A 655 -4.65 43.45 48.90
N LEU A 656 -3.63 43.12 49.68
CA LEU A 656 -3.73 42.33 50.91
C LEU A 656 -3.16 43.09 52.11
N TYR A 657 -3.92 43.12 53.20
CA TYR A 657 -3.44 43.44 54.53
C TYR A 657 -3.52 42.19 55.42
N THR A 658 -2.42 41.84 56.07
CA THR A 658 -2.39 40.69 57.00
C THR A 658 -2.47 41.15 58.44
N ARG A 659 -3.00 40.29 59.31
CA ARG A 659 -3.04 40.44 60.78
C ARG A 659 -1.67 40.65 61.46
N TRP A 660 -0.57 40.51 60.71
CA TRP A 660 0.81 40.75 61.15
C TRP A 660 1.35 42.12 60.69
N GLY A 661 0.49 42.98 60.13
CA GLY A 661 0.85 44.34 59.69
C GLY A 661 1.52 44.40 58.31
N VAL A 662 1.62 43.28 57.58
CA VAL A 662 2.19 43.27 56.22
C VAL A 662 1.12 43.68 55.21
N TYR A 663 1.42 44.72 54.43
CA TYR A 663 0.68 45.12 53.23
C TYR A 663 1.36 44.54 51.97
N GLN A 664 0.56 44.02 51.04
CA GLN A 664 1.02 43.62 49.70
C GLN A 664 0.07 44.22 48.66
N ILE A 665 0.62 44.80 47.60
CA ILE A 665 -0.14 45.37 46.48
C ILE A 665 -0.09 44.36 45.33
N ALA A 666 -1.22 44.09 44.67
CA ALA A 666 -1.26 43.18 43.52
C ALA A 666 -0.88 43.93 42.23
N SER A 667 -0.05 43.31 41.39
CA SER A 667 0.39 43.89 40.10
C SER A 667 0.01 43.06 38.88
N SER A 668 -0.87 42.05 39.03
CA SER A 668 -1.23 41.09 37.97
C SER A 668 -2.66 41.25 37.48
N ASP A 669 -2.84 41.33 36.16
CA ASP A 669 -4.14 41.60 35.54
C ASP A 669 -5.12 40.42 35.60
N LYS A 670 -4.64 39.17 35.56
CA LYS A 670 -5.44 37.94 35.72
C LYS A 670 -5.16 37.23 37.05
N SER A 671 -6.15 36.52 37.60
CA SER A 671 -5.99 35.67 38.80
C SER A 671 -5.48 34.28 38.40
N ARG A 672 -4.76 33.58 39.29
CA ARG A 672 -4.29 32.21 39.01
C ARG A 672 -5.45 31.23 38.84
N LEU A 673 -6.55 31.48 39.55
CA LEU A 673 -7.79 30.69 39.44
C LEU A 673 -8.46 30.87 38.07
N SER A 674 -8.53 32.10 37.53
CA SER A 674 -9.07 32.36 36.19
C SER A 674 -8.27 31.62 35.11
N LEU A 675 -6.94 31.68 35.18
CA LEU A 675 -6.03 31.01 34.25
C LEU A 675 -6.15 29.48 34.34
N TYR A 676 -6.33 28.93 35.54
CA TYR A 676 -6.51 27.49 35.74
C TYR A 676 -7.86 26.99 35.18
N LYS A 677 -8.96 27.74 35.40
CA LYS A 677 -10.27 27.43 34.80
C LYS A 677 -10.21 27.51 33.27
N GLU A 678 -9.62 28.57 32.72
CA GLU A 678 -9.42 28.78 31.28
C GLU A 678 -8.61 27.63 30.66
N TRP A 679 -7.53 27.20 31.32
CA TRP A 679 -6.72 26.04 30.94
C TRP A 679 -7.51 24.72 30.99
N LYS A 680 -8.27 24.47 32.06
CA LYS A 680 -9.05 23.23 32.23
C LYS A 680 -10.08 23.04 31.12
N VAL A 681 -10.86 24.09 30.80
CA VAL A 681 -11.85 24.04 29.71
C VAL A 681 -11.17 23.75 28.38
N LYS A 682 -10.03 24.39 28.09
CA LYS A 682 -9.28 24.14 26.84
C LYS A 682 -8.68 22.74 26.77
N LEU A 683 -8.26 22.17 27.90
CA LEU A 683 -7.78 20.79 27.99
C LEU A 683 -8.91 19.76 27.74
N GLU A 684 -10.11 20.02 28.24
CA GLU A 684 -11.30 19.19 28.00
C GLU A 684 -11.74 19.24 26.52
N GLU A 685 -11.77 20.44 25.91
CA GLU A 685 -11.97 20.62 24.47
C GLU A 685 -10.94 19.84 23.65
N PHE A 686 -9.65 19.97 23.97
CA PHE A 686 -8.55 19.26 23.30
C PHE A 686 -8.69 17.73 23.40
N ASN A 687 -9.05 17.20 24.57
CA ASN A 687 -9.26 15.76 24.75
C ASN A 687 -10.45 15.24 23.90
N SER A 688 -11.52 16.02 23.79
CA SER A 688 -12.68 15.65 22.95
C SER A 688 -12.34 15.61 21.46
N LEU A 689 -11.59 16.60 20.96
CA LEU A 689 -11.13 16.67 19.57
C LEU A 689 -10.16 15.53 19.21
N ASN A 690 -9.30 15.12 20.15
CA ASN A 690 -8.43 13.95 19.95
C ASN A 690 -9.21 12.63 19.84
N GLN A 691 -10.33 12.48 20.57
CA GLN A 691 -11.21 11.32 20.42
C GLN A 691 -11.92 11.33 19.05
N GLU A 692 -12.43 12.48 18.62
CA GLU A 692 -13.04 12.66 17.29
C GLU A 692 -12.04 12.35 16.16
N LEU A 693 -10.80 12.84 16.29
CA LEU A 693 -9.70 12.55 15.36
C LEU A 693 -9.39 11.05 15.27
N ALA A 694 -9.37 10.34 16.39
CA ALA A 694 -9.10 8.90 16.40
C ALA A 694 -10.20 8.11 15.65
N VAL A 695 -11.47 8.47 15.85
CA VAL A 695 -12.60 7.86 15.12
C VAL A 695 -12.51 8.13 13.62
N ASN A 696 -12.20 9.38 13.22
CA ASN A 696 -12.08 9.73 11.81
C ASN A 696 -10.88 9.05 11.12
N LYS A 697 -9.76 8.84 11.82
CA LYS A 697 -8.61 8.09 11.28
C LYS A 697 -8.94 6.60 11.07
N LEU A 698 -9.71 5.98 11.97
CA LEU A 698 -10.17 4.61 11.78
C LEU A 698 -11.11 4.47 10.57
N HIS A 699 -12.02 5.42 10.35
CA HIS A 699 -12.92 5.38 9.18
C HIS A 699 -12.15 5.57 7.86
N TYR A 700 -11.16 6.48 7.85
CA TYR A 700 -10.27 6.68 6.71
C TYR A 700 -9.52 5.38 6.33
N GLU A 701 -8.94 4.67 7.30
CA GLU A 701 -8.28 3.37 7.06
C GLU A 701 -9.24 2.30 6.50
N GLU A 702 -10.50 2.31 6.94
CA GLU A 702 -11.52 1.38 6.43
C GLU A 702 -11.84 1.68 4.95
N LEU A 703 -11.96 2.95 4.57
CA LEU A 703 -12.15 3.36 3.17
C LEU A 703 -10.94 3.02 2.29
N GLU A 704 -9.71 3.12 2.80
CA GLU A 704 -8.52 2.72 2.03
C GLU A 704 -8.51 1.21 1.76
N LYS A 705 -8.79 0.38 2.77
CA LYS A 705 -8.91 -1.08 2.61
C LYS A 705 -10.02 -1.44 1.61
N GLN A 706 -11.14 -0.71 1.59
CA GLN A 706 -12.20 -0.93 0.59
C GLN A 706 -11.75 -0.56 -0.83
N LEU A 707 -11.02 0.54 -1.01
CA LEU A 707 -10.45 0.96 -2.30
C LEU A 707 -9.41 -0.04 -2.84
N GLU A 708 -8.49 -0.52 -1.99
CA GLU A 708 -7.48 -1.53 -2.38
C GLU A 708 -8.14 -2.82 -2.86
N ASN A 709 -9.14 -3.31 -2.12
CA ASN A 709 -9.90 -4.50 -2.50
C ASN A 709 -10.59 -4.33 -3.87
N GLN A 710 -11.26 -3.20 -4.11
CA GLN A 710 -11.93 -2.94 -5.39
C GLN A 710 -10.94 -2.77 -6.55
N MET A 711 -9.79 -2.13 -6.32
CA MET A 711 -8.72 -2.05 -7.32
C MET A 711 -8.13 -3.43 -7.66
N SER A 712 -7.93 -4.29 -6.66
CA SER A 712 -7.47 -5.67 -6.90
C SER A 712 -8.45 -6.44 -7.79
N GLN A 713 -9.76 -6.32 -7.55
CA GLN A 713 -10.78 -6.96 -8.37
C GLN A 713 -10.82 -6.42 -9.81
N ILE A 714 -10.64 -5.10 -10.00
CA ILE A 714 -10.54 -4.51 -11.34
C ILE A 714 -9.33 -5.09 -12.09
N THR A 715 -8.16 -5.16 -11.45
CA THR A 715 -6.95 -5.71 -12.11
C THR A 715 -7.09 -7.20 -12.46
N ILE A 716 -7.73 -8.00 -11.60
CA ILE A 716 -8.04 -9.41 -11.89
C ILE A 716 -8.95 -9.52 -13.12
N ASN A 717 -10.07 -8.77 -13.15
CA ASN A 717 -11.01 -8.78 -14.26
C ASN A 717 -10.36 -8.27 -15.57
N GLN A 718 -9.44 -7.31 -15.50
CA GLN A 718 -8.66 -6.85 -16.66
C GLN A 718 -7.69 -7.93 -17.18
N MET A 719 -6.96 -8.61 -16.29
CA MET A 719 -6.09 -9.74 -16.66
C MET A 719 -6.87 -10.89 -17.30
N GLU A 720 -8.10 -11.17 -16.86
CA GLU A 720 -8.95 -12.16 -17.51
C GLU A 720 -9.36 -11.74 -18.92
N ILE A 721 -9.74 -10.48 -19.13
CA ILE A 721 -10.04 -9.94 -20.47
C ILE A 721 -8.82 -10.04 -21.39
N GLU A 722 -7.60 -9.75 -20.91
CA GLU A 722 -6.38 -9.90 -21.70
C GLU A 722 -6.06 -11.35 -22.07
N LYS A 723 -6.19 -12.29 -21.12
CA LYS A 723 -6.04 -13.72 -21.40
C LYS A 723 -7.00 -14.15 -22.50
N ILE A 724 -8.28 -13.80 -22.36
CA ILE A 724 -9.32 -14.11 -23.34
C ILE A 724 -9.01 -13.50 -24.71
N ARG A 725 -8.52 -12.26 -24.78
CA ARG A 725 -8.10 -11.61 -26.04
C ARG A 725 -6.91 -12.32 -26.71
N LYS A 726 -5.88 -12.70 -25.95
CA LYS A 726 -4.73 -13.46 -26.48
C LYS A 726 -5.19 -14.81 -27.06
N PHE A 727 -6.11 -15.50 -26.40
CA PHE A 727 -6.73 -16.71 -26.95
C PHE A 727 -7.58 -16.46 -28.22
N CYS A 728 -8.18 -15.28 -28.40
CA CYS A 728 -8.83 -14.93 -29.68
C CYS A 728 -7.83 -14.79 -30.84
N GLU A 729 -6.63 -14.27 -30.58
CA GLU A 729 -5.58 -14.13 -31.59
C GLU A 729 -5.07 -15.50 -32.09
N ASP A 730 -5.18 -16.54 -31.27
CA ASP A 730 -4.86 -17.93 -31.64
C ASP A 730 -5.95 -18.62 -32.49
N ILE A 731 -7.20 -18.13 -32.50
CA ILE A 731 -8.31 -18.72 -33.29
C ILE A 731 -7.97 -18.81 -34.80
N PRO A 732 -7.49 -17.76 -35.50
CA PRO A 732 -7.07 -17.88 -36.90
C PRO A 732 -5.90 -18.87 -37.09
N ASN A 733 -4.97 -18.99 -36.13
CA ASN A 733 -3.89 -19.97 -36.18
C ASN A 733 -4.43 -21.42 -36.08
N LEU A 734 -5.44 -21.65 -35.24
CA LEU A 734 -6.15 -22.93 -35.14
C LEU A 734 -6.98 -23.22 -36.40
N LYS A 735 -7.67 -22.22 -36.98
CA LYS A 735 -8.39 -22.34 -38.27
C LYS A 735 -7.42 -22.69 -39.41
N ASN A 736 -6.22 -22.12 -39.44
CA ASN A 736 -5.19 -22.46 -40.44
C ASN A 736 -4.66 -23.89 -40.25
N LYS A 737 -4.31 -24.30 -39.01
CA LYS A 737 -3.93 -25.69 -38.70
C LYS A 737 -5.02 -26.69 -39.08
N LEU A 738 -6.30 -26.34 -38.87
CA LEU A 738 -7.44 -27.16 -39.27
C LEU A 738 -7.53 -27.28 -40.80
N ASN A 739 -7.26 -26.22 -41.55
CA ASN A 739 -7.18 -26.27 -43.02
C ASN A 739 -6.02 -27.17 -43.49
N ASP A 740 -4.82 -27.04 -42.93
CA ASP A 740 -3.68 -27.91 -43.26
C ASP A 740 -3.98 -29.38 -42.96
N ILE A 741 -4.64 -29.66 -41.83
CA ILE A 741 -5.12 -31.00 -41.45
C ILE A 741 -6.16 -31.51 -42.44
N ASN A 742 -7.14 -30.69 -42.86
CA ASN A 742 -8.12 -31.05 -43.88
C ASN A 742 -7.48 -31.29 -45.26
N HIS A 743 -6.38 -30.60 -45.60
CA HIS A 743 -5.61 -30.85 -46.82
C HIS A 743 -4.86 -32.19 -46.75
N ARG A 744 -4.14 -32.45 -45.65
CA ARG A 744 -3.46 -33.74 -45.41
C ARG A 744 -4.44 -34.90 -45.38
N GLU A 745 -5.60 -34.74 -44.74
CA GLU A 745 -6.68 -35.73 -44.74
C GLU A 745 -7.15 -36.02 -46.17
N LYS A 746 -7.39 -34.98 -47.00
CA LYS A 746 -7.74 -35.15 -48.42
C LYS A 746 -6.66 -35.88 -49.21
N ASP A 747 -5.40 -35.54 -49.03
CA ASP A 747 -4.29 -36.18 -49.75
C ASP A 747 -4.12 -37.65 -49.33
N VAL A 748 -4.23 -37.97 -48.04
CA VAL A 748 -4.22 -39.37 -47.58
C VAL A 748 -5.48 -40.12 -48.01
N THR A 749 -6.66 -39.49 -48.07
CA THR A 749 -7.85 -40.15 -48.66
C THR A 749 -7.67 -40.43 -50.14
N ARG A 750 -6.99 -39.56 -50.91
CA ARG A 750 -6.65 -39.82 -52.32
C ARG A 750 -5.65 -40.96 -52.46
N GLU A 751 -4.66 -41.07 -51.58
CA GLU A 751 -3.75 -42.23 -51.55
C GLU A 751 -4.47 -43.53 -51.15
N ILE A 752 -5.45 -43.46 -50.24
CA ILE A 752 -6.32 -44.60 -49.92
C ILE A 752 -7.25 -44.94 -51.09
N GLU A 753 -7.79 -43.96 -51.80
CA GLU A 753 -8.58 -44.17 -53.03
C GLU A 753 -7.71 -44.76 -54.14
N PHE A 754 -6.48 -44.27 -54.34
CA PHE A 754 -5.54 -44.78 -55.33
C PHE A 754 -5.08 -46.20 -55.00
N THR A 755 -4.71 -46.47 -53.74
CA THR A 755 -4.40 -47.84 -53.29
C THR A 755 -5.63 -48.73 -53.27
N ASN A 756 -6.84 -48.22 -53.03
CA ASN A 756 -8.10 -48.97 -53.23
C ASN A 756 -8.37 -49.25 -54.70
N ILE A 757 -8.13 -48.32 -55.61
CA ILE A 757 -8.28 -48.49 -57.06
C ILE A 757 -7.23 -49.47 -57.57
N ASN A 758 -6.01 -49.44 -57.05
CA ASN A 758 -4.98 -50.42 -57.40
C ASN A 758 -5.27 -51.78 -56.75
N LEU A 759 -5.76 -51.83 -55.51
CA LEU A 759 -6.25 -53.07 -54.91
C LEU A 759 -7.50 -53.59 -55.63
N MET A 760 -8.38 -52.74 -56.15
CA MET A 760 -9.51 -53.15 -56.99
C MET A 760 -8.98 -53.66 -58.31
N LYS A 761 -8.13 -52.95 -59.03
CA LYS A 761 -7.49 -53.44 -60.26
C LYS A 761 -6.69 -54.72 -60.07
N PHE A 762 -5.96 -54.86 -58.97
CA PHE A 762 -5.19 -56.07 -58.67
C PHE A 762 -6.05 -57.18 -58.09
N ASN A 763 -7.14 -56.88 -57.36
CA ASN A 763 -8.15 -57.87 -56.97
C ASN A 763 -9.08 -58.22 -58.13
N GLU A 764 -9.19 -57.38 -59.16
CA GLU A 764 -9.87 -57.63 -60.43
C GLU A 764 -8.93 -58.40 -61.34
N GLU A 765 -7.63 -58.09 -61.42
CA GLU A 765 -6.65 -58.95 -62.08
C GLU A 765 -6.51 -60.28 -61.35
N LEU A 766 -6.56 -60.31 -60.02
CA LEU A 766 -6.56 -61.53 -59.23
C LEU A 766 -7.91 -62.24 -59.33
N ALA A 767 -9.04 -61.57 -59.31
CA ALA A 767 -10.34 -62.21 -59.53
C ALA A 767 -10.57 -62.57 -61.00
N MET A 768 -9.85 -61.98 -61.96
CA MET A 768 -9.80 -62.38 -63.37
C MET A 768 -8.77 -63.48 -63.56
N LEU A 769 -7.71 -63.57 -62.76
CA LEU A 769 -6.77 -64.69 -62.76
C LEU A 769 -7.32 -65.86 -61.95
N GLU A 770 -8.09 -65.64 -60.90
CA GLU A 770 -8.85 -66.63 -60.12
C GLU A 770 -10.18 -66.95 -60.79
N SER A 771 -10.83 -66.04 -61.54
CA SER A 771 -11.93 -66.39 -62.44
C SER A 771 -11.40 -66.99 -63.72
N TYR A 772 -10.21 -66.66 -64.22
CA TYR A 772 -9.60 -67.53 -65.21
C TYR A 772 -9.32 -68.87 -64.54
N ASN A 773 -8.64 -68.99 -63.40
CA ASN A 773 -8.41 -70.28 -62.74
C ASN A 773 -9.73 -71.03 -62.39
N CYS A 774 -10.82 -70.32 -62.09
CA CYS A 774 -12.14 -70.88 -61.76
C CYS A 774 -13.05 -71.10 -62.95
N GLU A 775 -12.98 -70.34 -64.06
CA GLU A 775 -13.59 -70.64 -65.37
C GLU A 775 -12.81 -71.74 -66.06
N GLN A 776 -11.53 -71.88 -65.70
CA GLN A 776 -10.69 -73.03 -66.00
C GLN A 776 -11.15 -74.26 -65.24
N GLU A 777 -11.67 -74.11 -64.02
CA GLU A 777 -12.37 -75.15 -63.26
C GLU A 777 -13.88 -75.23 -63.56
N LYS A 778 -14.46 -74.21 -64.19
CA LYS A 778 -15.89 -74.00 -64.50
C LYS A 778 -16.05 -73.35 -65.87
N ILE A 779 -15.75 -74.07 -66.95
CA ILE A 779 -16.51 -73.79 -68.17
C ILE A 779 -17.90 -74.35 -67.92
N ASP A 780 -18.78 -73.42 -67.57
CA ASP A 780 -20.23 -73.48 -67.71
C ASP A 780 -20.67 -72.08 -68.19
N PHE A 781 -21.62 -72.02 -69.12
CA PHE A 781 -21.97 -70.81 -69.88
C PHE A 781 -22.96 -69.92 -69.13
N ASP A 782 -22.86 -68.57 -69.17
CA ASP A 782 -23.97 -67.67 -68.77
C ASP A 782 -23.81 -66.17 -69.13
N GLY A 783 -24.31 -65.74 -70.30
CA GLY A 783 -24.06 -64.39 -70.84
C GLY A 783 -25.24 -63.41 -70.98
N GLU A 784 -26.38 -63.61 -70.30
CA GLU A 784 -27.60 -62.79 -70.51
C GLU A 784 -27.58 -61.44 -69.75
N ARG A 785 -27.14 -61.50 -68.50
CA ARG A 785 -27.94 -61.06 -67.35
C ARG A 785 -27.91 -59.56 -67.04
N ILE A 786 -27.12 -58.79 -67.78
CA ILE A 786 -26.76 -57.37 -67.49
C ILE A 786 -27.97 -56.43 -67.51
N LYS A 787 -28.90 -56.67 -68.44
CA LYS A 787 -29.66 -55.58 -69.03
C LYS A 787 -30.94 -55.27 -68.21
N CYS A 788 -30.74 -54.97 -66.94
CA CYS A 788 -31.58 -54.77 -65.74
C CYS A 788 -32.31 -53.41 -65.43
N ASP A 789 -31.90 -52.77 -64.31
CA ASP A 789 -32.75 -51.93 -63.43
C ASP A 789 -32.24 -50.49 -63.17
N GLU A 790 -31.67 -49.82 -64.18
CA GLU A 790 -31.46 -48.36 -64.13
C GLU A 790 -32.81 -47.58 -63.94
N LEU A 791 -32.74 -46.25 -64.08
CA LEU A 791 -33.83 -45.33 -64.46
C LEU A 791 -34.57 -44.57 -63.34
N ASN A 792 -34.61 -45.00 -62.07
CA ASN A 792 -35.79 -44.64 -61.26
C ASN A 792 -35.88 -43.29 -60.48
N GLN A 793 -34.87 -42.83 -59.72
CA GLN A 793 -35.21 -42.14 -58.44
C GLN A 793 -34.89 -40.64 -58.18
N GLN A 794 -34.22 -39.85 -59.03
CA GLN A 794 -33.78 -38.49 -58.64
C GLN A 794 -34.52 -37.32 -59.32
N LEU A 795 -35.71 -37.00 -58.80
CA LEU A 795 -36.48 -35.78 -59.10
C LEU A 795 -36.52 -34.74 -57.95
N PHE A 796 -36.05 -35.07 -56.74
CA PHE A 796 -36.64 -34.55 -55.48
C PHE A 796 -36.00 -33.28 -54.83
N GLY A 797 -35.11 -32.54 -55.50
CA GLY A 797 -34.16 -31.65 -54.79
C GLY A 797 -34.38 -30.12 -54.74
N LEU A 798 -35.29 -29.54 -55.53
CA LEU A 798 -35.21 -28.11 -55.93
C LEU A 798 -35.92 -27.06 -55.03
N GLU A 799 -36.46 -27.43 -53.86
CA GLU A 799 -37.49 -26.60 -53.17
C GLU A 799 -37.00 -25.60 -52.09
N LEU A 800 -35.73 -25.57 -51.68
CA LEU A 800 -35.32 -24.99 -50.37
C LEU A 800 -34.82 -23.52 -50.33
N ASP A 801 -34.58 -22.83 -51.45
CA ASP A 801 -33.82 -21.56 -51.45
C ASP A 801 -34.61 -20.25 -51.18
N LEU A 802 -35.91 -20.33 -50.89
CA LEU A 802 -36.82 -19.17 -50.91
C LEU A 802 -36.78 -18.23 -49.67
N ASP A 803 -36.26 -18.69 -48.52
CA ASP A 803 -36.51 -18.02 -47.23
C ASP A 803 -35.61 -16.80 -46.87
N LYS A 804 -34.49 -16.57 -47.57
CA LYS A 804 -33.44 -15.65 -47.09
C LYS A 804 -33.74 -14.15 -47.25
N VAL A 805 -34.72 -13.74 -48.05
CA VAL A 805 -34.93 -12.33 -48.48
C VAL A 805 -35.61 -11.44 -47.42
N LYS A 806 -36.30 -12.01 -46.41
CA LYS A 806 -37.24 -11.26 -45.56
C LYS A 806 -36.62 -10.44 -44.39
N LYS A 807 -35.30 -10.43 -44.18
CA LYS A 807 -34.69 -9.86 -42.95
C LYS A 807 -34.29 -8.38 -42.99
N ASP A 808 -33.95 -7.80 -44.14
CA ASP A 808 -33.26 -6.49 -44.18
C ASP A 808 -34.18 -5.26 -44.03
N TYR A 809 -35.49 -5.42 -44.19
CA TYR A 809 -36.50 -4.33 -44.16
C TYR A 809 -36.58 -3.58 -42.81
N ASN A 810 -36.31 -4.25 -41.68
CA ASN A 810 -36.66 -3.72 -40.35
C ASN A 810 -35.71 -2.66 -39.78
N ASN A 811 -34.47 -2.53 -40.30
CA ASN A 811 -33.44 -1.69 -39.65
C ASN A 811 -33.54 -0.19 -39.96
N VAL A 812 -34.24 0.22 -41.02
CA VAL A 812 -34.34 1.65 -41.42
C VAL A 812 -35.36 2.43 -40.58
N LYS A 813 -36.31 1.73 -39.93
CA LYS A 813 -37.46 2.33 -39.22
C LYS A 813 -37.10 3.18 -37.99
N LYS A 814 -36.02 2.83 -37.26
CA LYS A 814 -35.70 3.42 -35.94
C LYS A 814 -35.13 4.85 -35.99
N LYS A 815 -34.64 5.35 -37.13
CA LYS A 815 -34.00 6.68 -37.23
C LYS A 815 -34.97 7.86 -37.43
N VAL A 816 -36.27 7.65 -37.22
CA VAL A 816 -37.32 8.68 -37.39
C VAL A 816 -37.82 9.23 -36.04
N GLU A 817 -37.77 8.43 -34.98
CA GLU A 817 -38.46 8.69 -33.70
C GLU A 817 -37.71 9.71 -32.80
N GLU A 818 -36.41 9.91 -33.00
CA GLU A 818 -35.58 10.80 -32.15
C GLU A 818 -35.77 12.30 -32.44
N ALA A 819 -36.31 12.65 -33.61
CA ALA A 819 -36.49 14.06 -34.03
C ALA A 819 -37.79 14.70 -33.56
N GLU A 820 -38.69 13.96 -32.91
CA GLU A 820 -40.03 14.44 -32.50
C GLU A 820 -40.04 15.05 -31.08
N MET A 821 -39.05 14.72 -30.24
CA MET A 821 -39.05 15.06 -28.80
C MET A 821 -38.64 16.50 -28.44
N THR A 822 -37.97 17.23 -29.34
CA THR A 822 -37.43 18.57 -29.04
C THR A 822 -38.42 19.72 -29.24
N ILE A 823 -39.51 19.50 -29.98
CA ILE A 823 -40.51 20.53 -30.31
C ILE A 823 -41.45 20.80 -29.11
N ILE A 824 -41.68 19.80 -28.26
CA ILE A 824 -42.73 19.77 -27.22
C ILE A 824 -42.50 20.77 -26.05
N ASN A 825 -41.27 21.24 -25.82
CA ASN A 825 -40.94 22.00 -24.61
C ASN A 825 -41.18 23.51 -24.69
N LEU A 826 -41.32 24.09 -25.89
CA LEU A 826 -41.37 25.56 -26.04
C LEU A 826 -42.79 26.15 -26.07
N GLU A 827 -43.82 25.36 -26.38
CA GLU A 827 -45.21 25.85 -26.49
C GLU A 827 -45.89 26.10 -25.12
N LYS A 828 -45.39 25.48 -24.04
CA LYS A 828 -46.08 25.43 -22.73
C LYS A 828 -46.13 26.73 -21.93
N GLN A 829 -45.25 27.71 -22.19
CA GLN A 829 -45.14 28.91 -21.34
C GLN A 829 -46.00 30.12 -21.79
N LYS A 830 -46.73 30.02 -22.91
CA LYS A 830 -47.33 31.20 -23.58
C LYS A 830 -48.81 31.49 -23.30
N LEU A 831 -49.57 30.55 -22.74
CA LEU A 831 -51.05 30.58 -22.80
C LEU A 831 -51.80 31.08 -21.55
N ILE A 832 -51.09 31.41 -20.46
CA ILE A 832 -51.69 31.50 -19.11
C ILE A 832 -52.25 32.90 -18.73
N LEU A 833 -51.69 34.01 -19.22
CA LEU A 833 -51.72 35.30 -18.48
C LEU A 833 -52.67 36.43 -18.95
N ALA A 834 -53.75 36.18 -19.72
CA ALA A 834 -54.51 37.31 -20.31
C ALA A 834 -56.04 37.09 -20.50
N LYS A 835 -56.82 36.91 -19.42
CA LYS A 835 -58.27 36.59 -19.52
C LYS A 835 -59.28 37.20 -18.48
N PHE A 836 -58.94 38.14 -17.59
CA PHE A 836 -59.67 38.26 -16.30
C PHE A 836 -60.28 39.62 -15.79
N ASN A 837 -60.76 40.58 -16.61
CA ASN A 837 -61.23 41.92 -16.11
C ASN A 837 -62.59 42.45 -16.64
N ASN A 838 -63.50 42.98 -15.77
CA ASN A 838 -64.58 44.00 -16.04
C ASN A 838 -65.64 44.34 -14.90
N ASN A 839 -66.13 45.62 -14.83
CA ASN A 839 -67.47 46.19 -14.40
C ASN A 839 -67.80 46.84 -12.98
N SER A 840 -68.93 47.60 -12.84
CA SER A 840 -69.17 48.85 -12.00
C SER A 840 -70.62 49.22 -11.50
N LYS A 841 -70.83 50.25 -10.58
CA LYS A 841 -72.01 51.22 -10.42
C LYS A 841 -72.09 52.06 -9.08
N ASN A 842 -72.66 53.30 -9.07
CA ASN A 842 -72.92 54.22 -7.90
C ASN A 842 -74.08 55.22 -8.18
N GLU A 843 -75.00 55.51 -7.23
CA GLU A 843 -76.38 55.95 -7.61
C GLU A 843 -77.22 56.93 -6.68
N SER A 844 -76.97 57.30 -5.39
CA SER A 844 -77.90 58.23 -4.64
C SER A 844 -77.48 58.88 -3.26
N ILE A 845 -77.76 60.20 -2.97
CA ILE A 845 -77.36 60.88 -1.67
C ILE A 845 -78.16 62.10 -1.05
N GLU A 846 -78.80 63.05 -1.76
CA GLU A 846 -78.66 64.51 -1.35
C GLU A 846 -79.74 65.39 -0.60
N GLU A 847 -81.01 65.03 -0.32
CA GLU A 847 -82.09 66.06 -0.13
C GLU A 847 -82.39 66.71 1.26
N ASN A 848 -81.91 66.24 2.42
CA ASN A 848 -82.52 66.50 3.75
C ASN A 848 -82.21 67.85 4.51
N ILE A 849 -82.37 69.06 3.97
CA ILE A 849 -81.65 70.27 4.52
C ILE A 849 -82.37 71.31 5.45
N LYS A 850 -83.65 71.70 5.31
CA LYS A 850 -83.99 73.17 5.39
C LYS A 850 -84.82 73.82 6.56
N TRP A 851 -85.61 73.12 7.39
CA TRP A 851 -86.75 73.67 8.19
C TRP A 851 -86.44 74.50 9.49
N LEU A 852 -85.20 74.93 9.74
CA LEU A 852 -84.64 74.74 11.09
C LEU A 852 -84.15 76.02 11.86
N LYS A 853 -84.86 77.17 11.89
CA LYS A 853 -84.30 78.45 12.45
C LYS A 853 -85.29 79.41 13.17
N ASP A 854 -86.34 78.94 13.83
CA ASP A 854 -87.59 79.74 14.00
C ASP A 854 -87.96 80.21 15.44
N GLN A 855 -87.02 80.43 16.38
CA GLN A 855 -87.32 80.68 17.83
C GLN A 855 -86.28 81.56 18.57
N ILE A 856 -85.67 82.54 17.90
CA ILE A 856 -84.28 82.96 18.21
C ILE A 856 -84.14 84.32 18.96
N GLU A 857 -85.17 85.18 19.04
CA GLU A 857 -84.97 86.63 19.27
C GLU A 857 -85.14 87.22 20.70
N GLU A 858 -86.13 86.84 21.53
CA GLU A 858 -86.43 87.63 22.76
C GLU A 858 -85.41 87.44 23.90
N LEU A 859 -84.75 86.27 23.92
CA LEU A 859 -83.71 85.88 24.87
C LEU A 859 -82.41 86.71 24.76
N THR A 860 -82.37 87.67 23.84
CA THR A 860 -81.19 88.47 23.48
C THR A 860 -80.96 89.73 24.33
N THR A 861 -81.93 90.18 25.16
CA THR A 861 -81.83 91.50 25.83
C THR A 861 -81.41 91.46 27.30
N SER A 862 -81.88 90.50 28.12
CA SER A 862 -81.33 90.30 29.48
C SER A 862 -79.85 89.89 29.44
N LEU A 863 -79.51 89.16 28.39
CA LEU A 863 -78.18 88.84 27.89
C LEU A 863 -77.25 90.09 27.89
N HIS A 864 -77.78 91.29 27.66
CA HIS A 864 -77.00 92.52 27.46
C HIS A 864 -76.43 93.17 28.73
N ASN A 865 -77.11 93.16 29.87
CA ASN A 865 -76.51 93.70 31.10
C ASN A 865 -75.45 92.75 31.67
N THR A 866 -75.69 91.44 31.58
CA THR A 866 -74.67 90.42 31.88
C THR A 866 -73.50 90.51 30.91
N GLN A 867 -73.71 90.91 29.64
CA GLN A 867 -72.62 91.23 28.71
C GLN A 867 -71.73 92.36 29.23
N THR A 868 -72.23 93.43 29.86
CA THR A 868 -71.33 94.53 30.32
C THR A 868 -70.40 94.17 31.50
N GLN A 869 -70.83 93.30 32.42
CA GLN A 869 -69.94 92.80 33.49
C GLN A 869 -69.02 91.68 32.97
N LEU A 870 -69.53 90.88 32.03
CA LEU A 870 -68.71 89.97 31.23
C LEU A 870 -67.64 90.75 30.45
N GLU A 871 -67.93 91.93 29.89
CA GLU A 871 -67.00 92.80 29.15
C GLU A 871 -65.85 93.28 30.03
N ALA A 872 -66.10 93.82 31.23
CA ALA A 872 -65.04 94.26 32.14
C ALA A 872 -64.17 93.08 32.65
N SER A 873 -64.78 91.91 32.88
CA SER A 873 -64.04 90.67 33.17
C SER A 873 -63.29 90.16 31.94
N CYS A 874 -63.83 90.37 30.73
CA CYS A 874 -63.18 90.07 29.47
C CYS A 874 -61.97 90.98 29.24
N GLU A 875 -62.01 92.29 29.53
CA GLU A 875 -60.83 93.15 29.43
C GLU A 875 -59.69 92.67 30.34
N GLN A 876 -59.98 92.17 31.54
CA GLN A 876 -58.96 91.60 32.43
C GLN A 876 -58.47 90.22 31.96
N CYS A 877 -59.37 89.36 31.47
CA CYS A 877 -59.00 88.13 30.76
C CYS A 877 -58.14 88.42 29.52
N GLU A 878 -58.47 89.45 28.74
CA GLU A 878 -57.78 89.85 27.51
C GLU A 878 -56.40 90.38 27.83
N ASN A 879 -56.24 91.22 28.86
CA ASN A 879 -54.91 91.63 29.32
C ASN A 879 -54.09 90.46 29.91
N ALA A 880 -54.73 89.48 30.56
CA ALA A 880 -54.02 88.27 30.98
C ALA A 880 -53.68 87.35 29.80
N HIS A 881 -54.55 87.28 28.79
CA HIS A 881 -54.34 86.55 27.54
C HIS A 881 -53.26 87.19 26.68
N THR A 882 -53.19 88.51 26.52
CA THR A 882 -52.11 89.17 25.76
C THR A 882 -50.76 88.93 26.40
N ASN A 883 -50.63 89.08 27.73
CA ASN A 883 -49.39 88.74 28.43
C ASN A 883 -49.05 87.24 28.33
N HIS A 884 -50.04 86.34 28.42
CA HIS A 884 -49.84 84.91 28.21
C HIS A 884 -49.40 84.61 26.76
N GLU A 885 -50.03 85.23 25.76
CA GLU A 885 -49.70 85.11 24.33
C GLU A 885 -48.33 85.68 24.02
N GLU A 886 -47.90 86.79 24.62
CA GLU A 886 -46.54 87.33 24.47
C GLU A 886 -45.50 86.33 24.99
N VAL A 887 -45.70 85.76 26.18
CA VAL A 887 -44.80 84.72 26.73
C VAL A 887 -44.85 83.44 25.89
N GLU A 888 -46.03 83.03 25.39
CA GLU A 888 -46.16 81.89 24.49
C GLU A 888 -45.48 82.13 23.13
N GLN A 889 -45.57 83.36 22.60
CA GLN A 889 -44.87 83.79 21.40
C GLN A 889 -43.35 83.83 21.57
N LEU A 890 -42.83 84.02 22.79
CA LEU A 890 -41.41 83.85 23.11
C LEU A 890 -41.00 82.37 23.25
N ILE A 891 -41.88 81.51 23.76
CA ILE A 891 -41.62 80.06 23.89
C ILE A 891 -41.63 79.36 22.53
N ARG A 892 -42.56 79.68 21.63
CA ARG A 892 -42.69 79.06 20.30
C ARG A 892 -41.37 79.06 19.46
N PRO A 893 -40.61 80.16 19.31
CA PRO A 893 -39.33 80.14 18.59
C PRO A 893 -38.23 79.39 19.35
N LEU A 894 -38.20 79.46 20.68
CA LEU A 894 -37.25 78.69 21.50
C LEU A 894 -37.50 77.18 21.36
N GLN A 895 -38.76 76.73 21.38
CA GLN A 895 -39.14 75.34 21.13
C GLN A 895 -38.79 74.88 19.72
N LYS A 896 -39.00 75.73 18.69
CA LYS A 896 -38.55 75.44 17.32
C LYS A 896 -37.03 75.25 17.25
N ARG A 897 -36.26 76.12 17.90
CA ARG A 897 -34.79 76.04 17.95
C ARG A 897 -34.31 74.81 18.74
N LEU A 898 -34.96 74.50 19.86
CA LEU A 898 -34.70 73.28 20.64
C LEU A 898 -34.97 72.02 19.80
N ASN A 899 -36.07 71.97 19.05
CA ASN A 899 -36.36 70.85 18.13
C ASN A 899 -35.34 70.75 16.99
N GLN A 900 -34.91 71.86 16.41
CA GLN A 900 -33.83 71.89 15.41
C GLN A 900 -32.51 71.35 15.99
N ASN A 901 -32.13 71.77 17.19
CA ASN A 901 -30.93 71.26 17.85
C ASN A 901 -31.05 69.76 18.21
N PHE A 902 -32.23 69.28 18.60
CA PHE A 902 -32.48 67.84 18.77
C PHE A 902 -32.30 67.06 17.46
N ILE A 903 -32.77 67.60 16.32
CA ILE A 903 -32.54 67.02 14.99
C ILE A 903 -31.04 67.01 14.68
N ASN A 904 -30.34 68.15 14.80
CA ASN A 904 -28.89 68.25 14.59
C ASN A 904 -28.10 67.24 15.44
N ILE A 905 -28.43 67.10 16.73
CA ILE A 905 -27.79 66.12 17.62
C ILE A 905 -28.10 64.69 17.18
N SER A 906 -29.31 64.40 16.71
CA SER A 906 -29.64 63.08 16.17
C SER A 906 -28.85 62.76 14.89
N GLU A 907 -28.65 63.75 14.00
CA GLU A 907 -27.85 63.63 12.78
C GLU A 907 -26.35 63.47 13.08
N LEU A 908 -25.81 64.24 14.03
CA LEU A 908 -24.42 64.08 14.47
C LEU A 908 -24.23 62.70 15.13
N LYS A 909 -25.20 62.23 15.92
CA LYS A 909 -25.16 60.87 16.50
C LYS A 909 -25.18 59.79 15.43
N THR A 910 -26.05 59.85 14.42
CA THR A 910 -26.05 58.86 13.33
C THR A 910 -24.74 58.91 12.53
N GLN A 911 -24.18 60.09 12.27
CA GLN A 911 -22.85 60.24 11.67
C GLN A 911 -21.73 59.61 12.52
N THR A 912 -21.73 59.77 13.85
CA THR A 912 -20.74 59.08 14.72
C THR A 912 -20.88 57.55 14.67
N VAL A 913 -22.11 57.02 14.59
CA VAL A 913 -22.33 55.57 14.47
C VAL A 913 -21.82 55.05 13.11
N LEU A 914 -22.09 55.77 12.02
CA LEU A 914 -21.58 55.42 10.68
C LEU A 914 -20.05 55.40 10.65
N ILE A 915 -19.38 56.44 11.17
CA ILE A 915 -17.91 56.50 11.19
C ILE A 915 -17.31 55.45 12.15
N ASN A 916 -17.97 55.15 13.27
CA ASN A 916 -17.53 54.05 14.15
C ASN A 916 -17.62 52.69 13.45
N ASN A 917 -18.67 52.45 12.65
CA ASN A 917 -18.81 51.22 11.87
C ASN A 917 -17.74 51.13 10.76
N GLU A 918 -17.45 52.23 10.07
CA GLU A 918 -16.35 52.30 9.08
C GLU A 918 -14.99 52.07 9.74
N LEU A 919 -14.71 52.71 10.87
CA LEU A 919 -13.49 52.50 11.65
C LEU A 919 -13.36 51.05 12.14
N TYR A 920 -14.45 50.42 12.57
CA TYR A 920 -14.46 49.01 12.95
C TYR A 920 -14.08 48.12 11.76
N GLN A 921 -14.67 48.33 10.58
CA GLN A 921 -14.34 47.57 9.37
C GLN A 921 -12.89 47.78 8.90
N LEU A 922 -12.35 49.00 9.01
CA LEU A 922 -10.96 49.29 8.66
C LEU A 922 -9.97 48.70 9.67
N ASN A 923 -10.27 48.77 10.97
CA ASN A 923 -9.45 48.17 12.02
C ASN A 923 -9.46 46.63 11.93
N ASP A 924 -10.61 45.99 11.72
CA ASP A 924 -10.73 44.55 11.51
C ASP A 924 -9.90 44.07 10.30
N ARG A 925 -9.91 44.81 9.18
CA ARG A 925 -9.02 44.54 8.03
C ARG A 925 -7.54 44.70 8.38
N LEU A 926 -7.19 45.72 9.15
CA LEU A 926 -5.80 45.99 9.55
C LEU A 926 -5.28 44.97 10.57
N GLU A 927 -6.13 44.50 11.50
CA GLU A 927 -5.82 43.43 12.44
C GLU A 927 -5.63 42.09 11.71
N LYS A 928 -6.47 41.77 10.73
CA LYS A 928 -6.29 40.57 9.88
C LYS A 928 -4.92 40.55 9.21
N ILE A 929 -4.55 41.63 8.52
CA ILE A 929 -3.22 41.74 7.86
C ILE A 929 -2.07 41.56 8.86
N LYS A 930 -2.18 42.12 10.08
CA LYS A 930 -1.17 41.95 11.14
C LYS A 930 -1.14 40.56 11.76
N SER A 931 -2.29 39.91 11.92
CA SER A 931 -2.37 38.56 12.51
C SER A 931 -1.84 37.49 11.56
N GLU A 932 -2.02 37.70 10.26
CA GLU A 932 -1.52 36.80 9.21
C GLU A 932 -0.03 37.07 8.89
N ASN A 933 0.47 38.30 9.13
CA ASN A 933 1.82 38.70 8.72
C ASN A 933 2.54 39.63 9.73
N ASP A 934 3.72 39.21 10.18
CA ASP A 934 4.67 40.08 10.87
C ASP A 934 5.28 41.10 9.88
N ILE A 935 4.65 42.27 9.75
CA ILE A 935 5.03 43.32 8.79
C ILE A 935 6.49 43.79 8.97
N VAL A 936 7.01 43.76 10.21
CA VAL A 936 8.42 44.06 10.50
C VAL A 936 9.34 42.99 9.89
N LEU A 937 9.01 41.72 10.08
CA LEU A 937 9.74 40.59 9.51
C LEU A 937 9.63 40.57 7.96
N LEU A 938 8.51 41.00 7.40
CA LEU A 938 8.34 41.17 5.96
C LEU A 938 9.25 42.27 5.39
N ASN A 939 9.39 43.41 6.09
CA ASN A 939 10.31 44.49 5.72
C ASN A 939 11.78 44.02 5.75
N ASP A 940 12.19 43.31 6.81
CA ASP A 940 13.54 42.75 6.92
C ASP A 940 13.83 41.73 5.82
N ARG A 941 12.86 40.84 5.52
CA ARG A 941 12.94 39.90 4.39
C ARG A 941 13.08 40.64 3.06
N LEU A 942 12.33 41.72 2.85
CA LEU A 942 12.36 42.56 1.63
C LEU A 942 13.75 43.13 1.32
N LEU A 943 14.51 43.49 2.35
CA LEU A 943 15.89 44.00 2.23
C LEU A 943 16.91 42.91 1.86
N SER A 944 16.62 41.64 2.19
CA SER A 944 17.56 40.52 2.05
C SER A 944 17.64 39.87 0.66
N VAL A 945 16.64 40.08 -0.22
CA VAL A 945 16.55 39.33 -1.50
C VAL A 945 17.15 40.11 -2.68
N GLU A 946 18.12 39.49 -3.36
CA GLU A 946 18.66 39.99 -4.63
C GLU A 946 17.64 39.79 -5.77
N ILE A 947 17.16 40.90 -6.35
CA ILE A 947 16.05 40.93 -7.31
C ILE A 947 16.35 41.92 -8.44
N PRO A 948 15.97 41.62 -9.70
CA PRO A 948 16.20 42.53 -10.83
C PRO A 948 15.64 43.94 -10.60
N ASN A 949 16.46 44.96 -10.89
CA ASN A 949 16.15 46.38 -10.66
C ASN A 949 14.83 46.88 -11.29
N LYS A 950 14.29 46.18 -12.30
CA LYS A 950 12.98 46.45 -12.90
C LYS A 950 11.84 46.43 -11.87
N TYR A 951 11.82 45.45 -10.97
CA TYR A 951 10.75 45.25 -9.99
C TYR A 951 10.94 46.08 -8.71
N ARG A 952 12.16 46.55 -8.43
CA ARG A 952 12.44 47.44 -7.29
C ARG A 952 11.84 48.85 -7.49
N ARG A 953 11.81 49.35 -8.73
CA ARG A 953 11.35 50.70 -9.11
C ARG A 953 9.83 50.91 -9.21
N LEU A 954 9.02 49.86 -8.99
CA LEU A 954 7.56 49.96 -9.04
C LEU A 954 7.05 50.57 -7.73
N GLU A 955 6.35 51.70 -7.77
CA GLU A 955 5.93 52.47 -6.59
C GLU A 955 4.40 52.62 -6.44
N THR A 956 3.60 52.18 -7.41
CA THR A 956 2.13 52.24 -7.34
C THR A 956 1.50 50.85 -7.27
N MET A 957 0.35 50.77 -6.58
CA MET A 957 -0.39 49.51 -6.40
C MET A 957 -0.75 48.84 -7.72
N ASP A 958 -1.24 49.59 -8.70
CA ASP A 958 -1.63 49.04 -10.02
C ASP A 958 -0.44 48.46 -10.80
N GLN A 959 0.74 49.08 -10.67
CA GLN A 959 1.98 48.61 -11.29
C GLN A 959 2.52 47.33 -10.61
N LEU A 960 2.37 47.22 -9.29
CA LEU A 960 2.74 46.03 -8.54
C LEU A 960 1.77 44.87 -8.81
N ASN A 961 0.46 45.15 -8.84
CA ASN A 961 -0.58 44.15 -9.13
C ASN A 961 -0.48 43.62 -10.57
N SER A 962 -0.26 44.48 -11.57
CA SER A 962 -0.03 44.03 -12.96
C SER A 962 1.26 43.19 -13.08
N ALA A 963 2.36 43.63 -12.48
CA ALA A 963 3.61 42.85 -12.47
C ALA A 963 3.50 41.52 -11.70
N LEU A 964 2.61 41.42 -10.71
CA LEU A 964 2.31 40.19 -9.99
C LEU A 964 1.48 39.24 -10.86
N ILE A 965 0.45 39.75 -11.56
CA ILE A 965 -0.36 38.96 -12.50
C ILE A 965 0.52 38.41 -13.64
N ASP A 966 1.38 39.24 -14.25
CA ASP A 966 2.33 38.81 -15.29
C ASP A 966 3.22 37.63 -14.83
N ILE A 967 3.62 37.63 -13.56
CA ILE A 967 4.48 36.59 -12.97
C ILE A 967 3.66 35.36 -12.55
N GLU A 968 2.42 35.53 -12.09
CA GLU A 968 1.50 34.43 -11.80
C GLU A 968 1.05 33.70 -13.07
N GLU A 969 0.93 34.39 -14.21
CA GLU A 969 0.77 33.76 -15.53
C GLU A 969 2.02 32.95 -15.94
N GLN A 970 3.24 33.48 -15.71
CA GLN A 970 4.48 32.74 -15.98
C GLN A 970 4.70 31.54 -15.03
N ILE A 971 4.21 31.61 -13.80
CA ILE A 971 4.26 30.52 -12.82
C ILE A 971 3.18 29.46 -13.10
N SER A 972 1.98 29.86 -13.51
CA SER A 972 0.89 28.91 -13.85
C SER A 972 1.09 28.22 -15.20
N THR A 973 1.76 28.85 -16.16
CA THR A 973 2.16 28.21 -17.42
C THR A 973 3.30 27.19 -17.26
N SER A 974 4.01 27.20 -16.12
CA SER A 974 5.02 26.18 -15.79
C SER A 974 4.42 25.08 -14.92
N ASN A 975 4.12 23.92 -15.54
CA ASN A 975 3.63 22.69 -14.89
C ASN A 975 4.71 22.00 -14.02
N ILE A 976 5.25 22.72 -13.02
CA ILE A 976 6.40 22.30 -12.23
C ILE A 976 6.01 22.28 -10.75
N SER A 977 5.98 21.08 -10.17
CA SER A 977 5.70 20.90 -8.74
C SER A 977 6.96 21.06 -7.89
N LYS A 978 6.83 21.57 -6.66
CA LYS A 978 7.98 21.72 -5.74
C LYS A 978 8.62 20.36 -5.41
N SER A 979 7.80 19.31 -5.29
CA SER A 979 8.20 17.91 -5.15
C SER A 979 9.04 17.39 -6.32
N SER A 980 8.83 17.88 -7.55
CA SER A 980 9.61 17.45 -8.72
C SER A 980 11.08 17.90 -8.66
N MET A 981 11.43 18.87 -7.80
CA MET A 981 12.80 19.36 -7.64
C MET A 981 13.59 18.51 -6.64
N GLU A 982 13.06 18.28 -5.44
CA GLU A 982 13.70 17.44 -4.41
C GLU A 982 13.88 16.00 -4.93
N PHE A 983 12.89 15.49 -5.66
CA PHE A 983 12.94 14.20 -6.35
C PHE A 983 14.03 14.16 -7.45
N TYR A 984 14.27 15.26 -8.16
CA TYR A 984 15.32 15.34 -9.18
C TYR A 984 16.72 15.35 -8.56
N GLU A 985 16.94 16.16 -7.52
CA GLU A 985 18.25 16.24 -6.85
C GLU A 985 18.63 14.92 -6.17
N GLN A 986 17.68 14.27 -5.48
CA GLN A 986 17.89 12.94 -4.88
C GLN A 986 18.23 11.88 -5.92
N HIS A 987 17.45 11.77 -7.00
CA HIS A 987 17.69 10.75 -8.01
C HIS A 987 18.96 11.01 -8.86
N MET A 988 19.39 12.26 -9.05
CA MET A 988 20.67 12.55 -9.69
C MET A 988 21.86 12.04 -8.84
N GLU A 989 21.84 12.26 -7.52
CA GLU A 989 22.87 11.70 -6.62
C GLU A 989 22.88 10.16 -6.61
N GLU A 990 21.70 9.53 -6.60
CA GLU A 990 21.59 8.07 -6.70
C GLU A 990 22.12 7.55 -8.03
N PHE A 991 21.80 8.24 -9.13
CA PHE A 991 22.26 7.89 -10.46
C PHE A 991 23.79 7.95 -10.61
N GLU A 992 24.43 9.01 -10.09
CA GLU A 992 25.90 9.10 -10.10
C GLU A 992 26.54 7.96 -9.29
N LYS A 993 26.01 7.65 -8.10
CA LYS A 993 26.48 6.51 -7.27
C LYS A 993 26.30 5.15 -7.96
N LEU A 994 25.19 4.95 -8.69
CA LEU A 994 24.95 3.74 -9.49
C LEU A 994 25.93 3.63 -10.67
N LYS A 995 26.29 4.76 -11.29
CA LYS A 995 27.26 4.80 -12.39
C LYS A 995 28.68 4.51 -11.92
N GLU A 996 29.10 5.07 -10.79
CA GLU A 996 30.40 4.77 -10.16
C GLU A 996 30.51 3.30 -9.73
N THR A 997 29.48 2.75 -9.08
CA THR A 997 29.49 1.34 -8.66
C THR A 997 29.51 0.37 -9.84
N LYS A 998 28.80 0.65 -10.93
CA LYS A 998 28.92 -0.08 -12.20
C LYS A 998 30.35 -0.05 -12.76
N ASP A 999 30.99 1.12 -12.81
CA ASP A 999 32.36 1.25 -13.33
C ASP A 999 33.37 0.47 -12.47
N ILE A 1000 33.20 0.44 -11.14
CA ILE A 1000 34.02 -0.37 -10.22
C ILE A 1000 33.82 -1.87 -10.46
N ILE A 1001 32.57 -2.34 -10.55
CA ILE A 1001 32.26 -3.77 -10.76
C ILE A 1001 32.87 -4.25 -12.07
N THR A 1002 32.63 -3.52 -13.16
CA THR A 1002 33.04 -3.91 -14.52
C THR A 1002 34.55 -3.80 -14.77
N ARG A 1003 35.21 -2.73 -14.29
CA ARG A 1003 36.65 -2.53 -14.52
C ARG A 1003 37.56 -3.26 -13.53
N GLU A 1004 37.10 -3.47 -12.29
CA GLU A 1004 37.95 -4.06 -11.25
C GLU A 1004 37.54 -5.46 -10.82
N SER A 1005 36.27 -5.68 -10.48
CA SER A 1005 35.89 -6.92 -9.77
C SER A 1005 35.90 -8.15 -10.68
N ILE A 1006 35.38 -8.02 -11.90
CA ILE A 1006 35.29 -9.12 -12.87
C ILE A 1006 36.69 -9.58 -13.33
N PRO A 1007 37.62 -8.69 -13.76
CA PRO A 1007 38.98 -9.11 -14.13
C PRO A 1007 39.73 -9.78 -12.98
N LYS A 1008 39.66 -9.22 -11.75
CA LYS A 1008 40.31 -9.81 -10.57
C LYS A 1008 39.79 -11.22 -10.26
N LEU A 1009 38.51 -11.50 -10.49
CA LEU A 1009 37.93 -12.85 -10.33
C LEU A 1009 38.50 -13.82 -11.37
N TYR A 1010 38.57 -13.42 -12.64
CA TYR A 1010 39.16 -14.25 -13.70
C TYR A 1010 40.66 -14.50 -13.49
N ASP A 1011 41.42 -13.50 -13.02
CA ASP A 1011 42.83 -13.65 -12.64
C ASP A 1011 43.01 -14.66 -11.49
N LEU A 1012 42.19 -14.56 -10.43
CA LEU A 1012 42.21 -15.51 -9.32
C LEU A 1012 41.82 -16.93 -9.76
N LEU A 1013 40.81 -17.07 -10.61
CA LEU A 1013 40.42 -18.36 -11.16
C LEU A 1013 41.57 -18.99 -11.96
N TYR A 1014 42.25 -18.20 -12.80
CA TYR A 1014 43.41 -18.65 -13.55
C TYR A 1014 44.57 -19.12 -12.66
N VAL A 1015 44.86 -18.39 -11.57
CA VAL A 1015 45.88 -18.81 -10.59
C VAL A 1015 45.51 -20.15 -9.95
N VAL A 1016 44.29 -20.30 -9.43
CA VAL A 1016 43.87 -21.52 -8.73
C VAL A 1016 43.76 -22.72 -9.68
N GLU A 1017 43.39 -22.51 -10.96
CA GLU A 1017 43.43 -23.58 -11.96
C GLU A 1017 44.84 -24.11 -12.22
N ASN A 1018 45.85 -23.24 -12.22
CA ASN A 1018 47.24 -23.66 -12.39
C ASN A 1018 47.76 -24.42 -11.16
N GLU A 1019 47.40 -23.99 -9.95
CA GLU A 1019 47.68 -24.73 -8.71
C GLU A 1019 47.03 -26.12 -8.72
N LYS A 1020 45.75 -26.22 -9.14
CA LYS A 1020 45.05 -27.50 -9.31
C LYS A 1020 45.80 -28.45 -10.23
N LYS A 1021 46.32 -27.96 -11.37
CA LYS A 1021 47.11 -28.76 -12.32
C LYS A 1021 48.43 -29.25 -11.72
N SER A 1022 49.14 -28.41 -10.97
CA SER A 1022 50.35 -28.83 -10.23
C SER A 1022 50.03 -29.95 -9.24
N PHE A 1023 48.98 -29.78 -8.45
CA PHE A 1023 48.61 -30.74 -7.41
C PHE A 1023 48.17 -32.10 -7.96
N ILE A 1024 47.43 -32.13 -9.08
CA ILE A 1024 47.11 -33.39 -9.80
C ILE A 1024 48.39 -34.09 -10.30
N TYR A 1025 49.39 -33.32 -10.75
CA TYR A 1025 50.66 -33.87 -11.24
C TYR A 1025 51.54 -34.42 -10.10
N GLU A 1026 51.62 -33.70 -8.98
CA GLU A 1026 52.35 -34.12 -7.77
C GLU A 1026 51.73 -35.38 -7.16
N THR A 1027 50.41 -35.39 -6.96
CA THR A 1027 49.68 -36.56 -6.46
C THR A 1027 49.85 -37.77 -7.38
N TYR A 1028 49.86 -37.60 -8.71
CA TYR A 1028 50.16 -38.69 -9.63
C TYR A 1028 51.54 -39.32 -9.42
N HIS A 1029 52.59 -38.53 -9.25
CA HIS A 1029 53.94 -39.08 -9.01
C HIS A 1029 54.06 -39.75 -7.65
N LEU A 1030 53.41 -39.21 -6.62
CA LEU A 1030 53.31 -39.84 -5.31
C LEU A 1030 52.59 -41.20 -5.40
N VAL A 1031 51.42 -41.27 -6.07
CA VAL A 1031 50.68 -42.52 -6.29
C VAL A 1031 51.56 -43.52 -7.04
N LYS A 1032 52.18 -43.09 -8.15
CA LYS A 1032 53.06 -43.94 -8.97
C LYS A 1032 54.21 -44.54 -8.16
N LYS A 1033 54.87 -43.74 -7.31
CA LYS A 1033 55.97 -44.21 -6.45
C LYS A 1033 55.49 -45.21 -5.41
N ASN A 1034 54.47 -44.85 -4.64
CA ASN A 1034 53.92 -45.71 -3.58
C ASN A 1034 53.39 -47.04 -4.15
N PHE A 1035 52.73 -46.98 -5.31
CA PHE A 1035 52.21 -48.15 -6.02
C PHE A 1035 53.31 -49.11 -6.47
N GLN A 1036 54.44 -48.59 -6.95
CA GLN A 1036 55.61 -49.41 -7.28
C GLN A 1036 56.21 -50.08 -6.03
N GLU A 1037 56.39 -49.33 -4.94
CA GLU A 1037 56.93 -49.89 -3.68
C GLU A 1037 56.02 -50.95 -3.04
N ILE A 1038 54.70 -50.72 -3.03
CA ILE A 1038 53.71 -51.64 -2.44
C ILE A 1038 53.56 -52.90 -3.29
N PHE A 1039 53.48 -52.75 -4.62
CA PHE A 1039 53.39 -53.91 -5.51
C PHE A 1039 54.61 -54.81 -5.40
N GLN A 1040 55.82 -54.25 -5.37
CA GLN A 1040 57.05 -55.03 -5.17
C GLN A 1040 57.03 -55.79 -3.84
N LYS A 1041 56.56 -55.18 -2.74
CA LYS A 1041 56.41 -55.85 -1.45
C LYS A 1041 55.39 -57.01 -1.50
N LEU A 1042 54.20 -56.79 -2.07
CA LEU A 1042 53.13 -57.80 -2.15
C LEU A 1042 53.49 -59.03 -3.00
N VAL A 1043 54.38 -58.87 -3.98
CA VAL A 1043 54.87 -59.96 -4.86
C VAL A 1043 56.31 -60.39 -4.47
N ASN A 1044 56.72 -60.18 -3.22
CA ASN A 1044 58.01 -60.66 -2.67
C ASN A 1044 59.26 -60.25 -3.49
N ASN A 1045 59.27 -59.02 -4.01
CA ASN A 1045 60.30 -58.44 -4.89
C ASN A 1045 60.46 -59.17 -6.25
N GLN A 1046 59.43 -59.86 -6.73
CA GLN A 1046 59.36 -60.42 -8.08
C GLN A 1046 58.33 -59.65 -8.90
N GLY A 1047 58.73 -59.12 -10.05
CA GLY A 1047 57.85 -58.30 -10.91
C GLY A 1047 57.92 -56.79 -10.66
N ASN A 1048 57.31 -56.03 -11.57
CA ASN A 1048 57.33 -54.56 -11.64
C ASN A 1048 56.03 -54.02 -12.24
N VAL A 1049 55.64 -52.80 -11.85
CA VAL A 1049 54.48 -52.08 -12.39
C VAL A 1049 54.88 -50.70 -12.91
N GLN A 1050 54.24 -50.26 -13.99
CA GLN A 1050 54.36 -48.91 -14.54
C GLN A 1050 52.98 -48.26 -14.67
N MET A 1051 52.91 -46.98 -14.32
CA MET A 1051 51.76 -46.10 -14.50
C MET A 1051 52.17 -45.01 -15.49
N LYS A 1052 51.35 -44.77 -16.52
CA LYS A 1052 51.62 -43.81 -17.61
C LYS A 1052 50.39 -42.98 -17.94
N PHE A 1053 50.56 -41.68 -18.16
CA PHE A 1053 49.52 -40.84 -18.75
C PHE A 1053 49.35 -41.14 -20.25
N LEU A 1054 48.10 -41.26 -20.68
CA LEU A 1054 47.69 -41.31 -22.08
C LEU A 1054 47.37 -39.89 -22.55
N ARG A 1055 48.06 -39.44 -23.61
CA ARG A 1055 47.75 -38.18 -24.30
C ARG A 1055 46.65 -38.41 -25.33
N GLY A 1056 45.73 -37.47 -25.44
CA GLY A 1056 44.69 -37.49 -26.47
C GLY A 1056 45.27 -37.24 -27.87
N PHE A 1057 44.94 -38.10 -28.83
CA PHE A 1057 45.18 -37.81 -30.24
C PHE A 1057 44.18 -36.76 -30.74
N LYS A 1058 44.52 -35.48 -30.59
CA LYS A 1058 43.87 -34.41 -31.36
C LYS A 1058 44.36 -34.48 -32.80
N ILE A 1059 43.52 -35.02 -33.69
CA ILE A 1059 43.73 -34.94 -35.13
C ILE A 1059 43.55 -33.48 -35.54
N ASN A 1060 44.65 -32.75 -35.67
CA ASN A 1060 44.75 -31.59 -36.54
C ASN A 1060 45.90 -31.84 -37.52
N SER A 1061 45.58 -31.75 -38.80
CA SER A 1061 46.53 -31.95 -39.91
C SER A 1061 47.57 -30.83 -39.99
N VAL A 1062 48.74 -31.14 -40.56
CA VAL A 1062 49.90 -30.25 -40.80
C VAL A 1062 50.67 -29.98 -39.49
N ASP A 1063 51.77 -30.68 -39.18
CA ASP A 1063 52.97 -30.79 -40.01
C ASP A 1063 53.76 -32.10 -39.82
N THR A 1064 54.65 -32.40 -40.79
CA THR A 1064 55.53 -33.59 -40.75
C THR A 1064 56.88 -33.30 -40.07
N ASN A 1065 57.44 -34.34 -39.45
CA ASN A 1065 58.81 -34.46 -38.88
C ASN A 1065 59.02 -33.90 -37.46
N ASN A 1066 59.16 -34.80 -36.47
CA ASN A 1066 60.49 -35.23 -36.02
C ASN A 1066 60.44 -36.34 -34.95
N ASN A 1067 61.24 -37.39 -35.14
CA ASN A 1067 61.43 -38.48 -34.17
C ASN A 1067 62.37 -38.06 -33.04
N THR A 1068 61.86 -37.68 -31.86
CA THR A 1068 62.67 -37.45 -30.63
C THR A 1068 61.91 -37.80 -29.33
N SER A 1069 61.35 -39.01 -29.24
CA SER A 1069 60.58 -39.45 -28.05
C SER A 1069 61.41 -40.10 -26.93
N THR A 1070 62.74 -40.18 -27.05
CA THR A 1070 63.62 -40.91 -26.10
C THR A 1070 64.60 -40.05 -25.30
N SER A 1071 64.62 -38.73 -25.51
CA SER A 1071 65.58 -37.81 -24.84
C SER A 1071 65.03 -37.07 -23.62
N LEU A 1072 63.70 -36.95 -23.48
CA LEU A 1072 63.06 -36.15 -22.42
C LEU A 1072 63.04 -36.86 -21.05
N ASP A 1073 62.69 -38.14 -21.00
CA ASP A 1073 62.60 -38.89 -19.73
C ASP A 1073 63.96 -38.98 -18.99
N ASN A 1074 65.08 -38.97 -19.72
CA ASN A 1074 66.42 -39.01 -19.14
C ASN A 1074 66.92 -37.64 -18.62
N GLN A 1075 66.33 -36.53 -19.06
CA GLN A 1075 66.70 -35.19 -18.56
C GLN A 1075 65.98 -34.82 -17.26
N ILE A 1076 64.79 -35.37 -17.03
CA ILE A 1076 64.01 -35.09 -15.81
C ILE A 1076 64.61 -35.81 -14.59
N ASN A 1077 65.04 -37.08 -14.75
CA ASN A 1077 65.63 -37.86 -13.66
C ASN A 1077 66.94 -37.25 -13.12
N ASN A 1078 67.77 -36.63 -13.96
CA ASN A 1078 69.06 -36.06 -13.54
C ASN A 1078 68.94 -34.76 -12.71
N ASN A 1079 67.75 -34.14 -12.64
CA ASN A 1079 67.55 -32.88 -11.94
C ASN A 1079 66.97 -33.04 -10.51
N LEU A 1080 66.64 -34.26 -10.08
CA LEU A 1080 66.08 -34.53 -8.75
C LEU A 1080 67.14 -34.66 -7.63
N ASP A 1081 68.41 -34.89 -7.99
CA ASP A 1081 69.52 -35.14 -7.05
C ASP A 1081 70.11 -33.86 -6.38
N ILE A 1082 69.55 -32.67 -6.61
CA ILE A 1082 70.05 -31.40 -6.04
C ILE A 1082 69.46 -31.12 -4.63
N SER A 1083 68.81 -32.11 -4.01
CA SER A 1083 68.19 -31.97 -2.68
C SER A 1083 69.09 -32.53 -1.55
N SER A 1084 70.00 -31.71 -1.01
CA SER A 1084 70.36 -31.69 0.44
C SER A 1084 71.60 -30.86 0.85
N GLN A 1085 72.51 -30.47 -0.07
CA GLN A 1085 73.82 -29.90 0.34
C GLN A 1085 74.11 -28.43 -0.04
N SER A 1086 73.19 -27.72 -0.72
CA SER A 1086 73.43 -26.36 -1.24
C SER A 1086 72.62 -25.24 -0.56
N LEU A 1087 72.02 -25.50 0.61
CA LEU A 1087 71.14 -24.54 1.32
C LEU A 1087 71.83 -23.69 2.40
N SER A 1088 73.13 -23.88 2.68
CA SER A 1088 73.81 -23.18 3.77
C SER A 1088 74.69 -21.99 3.37
N ASN A 1089 75.00 -21.80 2.08
CA ASN A 1089 75.91 -20.74 1.60
C ASN A 1089 75.49 -20.19 0.24
N CYS A 1090 74.55 -19.24 0.20
CA CYS A 1090 74.35 -18.34 -0.95
C CYS A 1090 73.62 -17.06 -0.51
N SER A 1091 74.25 -15.89 -0.70
CA SER A 1091 73.71 -14.57 -0.30
C SER A 1091 73.09 -13.77 -1.46
N ASP A 1092 73.10 -14.31 -2.67
CA ASP A 1092 72.93 -13.52 -3.89
C ASP A 1092 71.56 -13.75 -4.54
N ILE A 1093 70.72 -12.71 -4.47
CA ILE A 1093 69.34 -12.68 -5.00
C ILE A 1093 69.29 -13.03 -6.50
N ALA A 1094 70.35 -12.76 -7.27
CA ALA A 1094 70.43 -13.09 -8.69
C ALA A 1094 70.44 -14.61 -8.97
N SER A 1095 71.10 -15.41 -8.12
CA SER A 1095 71.13 -16.87 -8.25
C SER A 1095 69.81 -17.51 -7.82
N ILE A 1096 69.13 -16.92 -6.84
CA ILE A 1096 67.77 -17.29 -6.43
C ILE A 1096 66.78 -17.00 -7.57
N ASN A 1097 66.89 -15.86 -8.24
CA ASN A 1097 66.03 -15.50 -9.37
C ASN A 1097 66.28 -16.36 -10.62
N SER A 1098 67.51 -16.78 -10.91
CA SER A 1098 67.77 -17.72 -12.00
C SER A 1098 67.22 -19.12 -11.69
N LEU A 1099 67.34 -19.59 -10.45
CA LEU A 1099 66.69 -20.83 -9.99
C LEU A 1099 65.16 -20.73 -10.11
N LEU A 1100 64.55 -19.65 -9.60
CA LEU A 1100 63.11 -19.40 -9.75
C LEU A 1100 62.65 -19.37 -11.21
N SER A 1101 63.42 -18.79 -12.13
CA SER A 1101 63.08 -18.80 -13.57
C SER A 1101 63.19 -20.18 -14.22
N SER A 1102 64.14 -21.02 -13.76
CA SER A 1102 64.25 -22.42 -14.20
C SER A 1102 63.13 -23.30 -13.63
N ILE A 1103 62.70 -23.03 -12.40
CA ILE A 1103 61.55 -23.67 -11.75
C ILE A 1103 60.26 -23.27 -12.47
N ALA A 1104 60.08 -21.98 -12.81
CA ALA A 1104 58.92 -21.48 -13.54
C ALA A 1104 58.81 -21.99 -14.99
N THR A 1105 59.93 -22.20 -15.68
CA THR A 1105 59.92 -22.80 -17.03
C THR A 1105 59.70 -24.31 -17.00
N SER A 1106 60.20 -25.01 -15.97
CA SER A 1106 59.87 -26.41 -15.75
C SER A 1106 58.39 -26.61 -15.37
N SER A 1107 57.82 -25.79 -14.48
CA SER A 1107 56.40 -25.89 -14.12
C SER A 1107 55.47 -25.64 -15.31
N GLN A 1108 55.76 -24.66 -16.17
CA GLN A 1108 55.00 -24.44 -17.41
C GLN A 1108 55.01 -25.65 -18.37
N GLN A 1109 56.13 -26.36 -18.49
CA GLN A 1109 56.19 -27.59 -19.29
C GLN A 1109 55.41 -28.75 -18.65
N LEU A 1110 55.40 -28.84 -17.32
CA LEU A 1110 54.64 -29.85 -16.59
C LEU A 1110 53.12 -29.62 -16.68
N ILE A 1111 52.67 -28.36 -16.58
CA ILE A 1111 51.26 -27.95 -16.69
C ILE A 1111 50.65 -28.36 -18.04
N SER A 1112 51.37 -28.13 -19.15
CA SER A 1112 50.88 -28.49 -20.49
C SER A 1112 50.64 -29.99 -20.70
N ALA A 1113 51.35 -30.85 -19.97
CA ALA A 1113 51.21 -32.30 -20.08
C ALA A 1113 49.93 -32.84 -19.40
N VAL A 1114 49.31 -32.07 -18.50
CA VAL A 1114 48.08 -32.44 -17.78
C VAL A 1114 46.84 -32.08 -18.60
N ASP A 1115 46.86 -30.98 -19.36
CA ASP A 1115 45.72 -30.50 -20.15
C ASP A 1115 45.38 -31.41 -21.36
N ASP A 1116 46.36 -32.08 -21.95
CA ASP A 1116 46.17 -33.06 -23.04
C ASP A 1116 46.04 -34.51 -22.54
N CYS A 1117 45.97 -34.74 -21.22
CA CYS A 1117 45.82 -36.07 -20.65
C CYS A 1117 44.35 -36.53 -20.64
N VAL A 1118 44.09 -37.64 -21.33
CA VAL A 1118 42.75 -38.26 -21.43
C VAL A 1118 42.58 -39.37 -20.39
N GLY A 1119 43.63 -40.12 -20.05
CA GLY A 1119 43.54 -41.20 -19.07
C GLY A 1119 44.88 -41.71 -18.54
N ILE A 1120 44.85 -42.71 -17.66
CA ILE A 1120 46.01 -43.35 -17.06
C ILE A 1120 46.03 -44.84 -17.40
N GLN A 1121 47.11 -45.32 -18.00
CA GLN A 1121 47.33 -46.74 -18.27
C GLN A 1121 48.21 -47.36 -17.18
N ILE A 1122 47.77 -48.51 -16.65
CA ILE A 1122 48.55 -49.36 -15.74
C ILE A 1122 49.06 -50.59 -16.53
N LEU A 1123 50.36 -50.82 -16.45
CA LEU A 1123 51.08 -51.91 -17.08
C LEU A 1123 51.82 -52.71 -16.01
N ALA A 1124 51.59 -54.03 -15.95
CA ALA A 1124 52.12 -54.88 -14.89
C ALA A 1124 52.91 -56.07 -15.45
N ASN A 1125 53.82 -56.57 -14.63
CA ASN A 1125 54.67 -57.71 -14.92
C ASN A 1125 54.96 -58.44 -13.61
N PHE A 1126 54.71 -59.75 -13.55
CA PHE A 1126 54.87 -60.58 -12.34
C PHE A 1126 56.14 -61.43 -12.37
N ASP A 1127 56.71 -61.65 -13.56
CA ASP A 1127 57.97 -62.35 -13.74
C ASP A 1127 59.09 -61.31 -13.85
N ASN A 1128 60.33 -61.65 -13.48
CA ASN A 1128 61.50 -60.77 -13.69
C ASN A 1128 61.96 -60.72 -15.18
N SER A 1129 61.00 -60.69 -16.10
CA SER A 1129 61.19 -60.50 -17.55
C SER A 1129 61.08 -59.01 -17.94
N ASP A 1130 61.39 -58.63 -19.17
CA ASP A 1130 61.19 -57.26 -19.67
C ASP A 1130 59.77 -57.01 -20.24
N LYS A 1131 58.86 -57.98 -20.17
CA LYS A 1131 57.54 -57.89 -20.83
C LYS A 1131 56.46 -57.37 -19.90
N PHE A 1132 56.05 -56.13 -20.12
CA PHE A 1132 54.86 -55.56 -19.49
C PHE A 1132 53.58 -56.01 -20.19
N THR A 1133 52.55 -56.29 -19.40
CA THR A 1133 51.22 -56.73 -19.85
C THR A 1133 50.14 -55.75 -19.42
N GLU A 1134 49.11 -55.59 -20.25
CA GLU A 1134 47.96 -54.74 -19.93
C GLU A 1134 47.02 -55.42 -18.95
N LEU A 1135 46.39 -54.62 -18.09
CA LEU A 1135 45.61 -55.09 -16.95
C LEU A 1135 44.47 -56.05 -17.35
N GLN A 1136 43.85 -55.84 -18.51
CA GLN A 1136 42.81 -56.71 -19.06
C GLN A 1136 43.29 -58.15 -19.36
N SER A 1137 44.56 -58.34 -19.72
CA SER A 1137 45.13 -59.63 -20.15
C SER A 1137 45.51 -60.57 -19.01
N LEU A 1138 45.44 -60.10 -17.76
CA LEU A 1138 45.90 -60.83 -16.57
C LEU A 1138 44.85 -61.78 -15.96
N SER A 1139 45.32 -62.73 -15.16
CA SER A 1139 44.46 -63.64 -14.39
C SER A 1139 43.69 -62.93 -13.27
N GLY A 1140 42.60 -63.53 -12.77
CA GLY A 1140 41.75 -62.94 -11.73
C GLY A 1140 42.48 -62.63 -10.43
N GLY A 1141 43.37 -63.52 -9.98
CA GLY A 1141 44.20 -63.28 -8.78
C GLY A 1141 45.24 -62.17 -8.99
N GLN A 1142 45.93 -62.15 -10.14
CA GLN A 1142 46.86 -61.07 -10.49
C GLN A 1142 46.17 -59.69 -10.53
N LYS A 1143 44.98 -59.61 -11.14
CA LYS A 1143 44.12 -58.41 -11.15
C LYS A 1143 43.73 -57.96 -9.74
N THR A 1144 43.41 -58.90 -8.87
CA THR A 1144 43.06 -58.66 -7.47
C THR A 1144 44.25 -58.03 -6.71
N ILE A 1145 45.47 -58.55 -6.90
CA ILE A 1145 46.69 -57.98 -6.29
C ILE A 1145 46.98 -56.57 -6.81
N ILE A 1146 46.90 -56.33 -8.13
CA ILE A 1146 47.18 -54.99 -8.68
C ILE A 1146 46.19 -53.97 -8.15
N SER A 1147 44.90 -54.33 -8.09
CA SER A 1147 43.86 -53.46 -7.55
C SER A 1147 44.07 -53.20 -6.05
N ALA A 1148 44.44 -54.22 -5.27
CA ALA A 1148 44.77 -54.05 -3.85
C ALA A 1148 46.02 -53.17 -3.64
N ALA A 1149 47.10 -53.42 -4.39
CA ALA A 1149 48.32 -52.61 -4.37
C ALA A 1149 48.04 -51.14 -4.75
N PHE A 1150 47.14 -50.91 -5.71
CA PHE A 1150 46.70 -49.58 -6.09
C PHE A 1150 45.93 -48.92 -4.94
N ILE A 1151 44.90 -49.57 -4.38
CA ILE A 1151 44.13 -49.06 -3.23
C ILE A 1151 45.05 -48.68 -2.06
N PHE A 1152 46.01 -49.53 -1.69
CA PHE A 1152 46.97 -49.22 -0.62
C PHE A 1152 47.92 -48.05 -0.97
N ALA A 1153 48.26 -47.84 -2.24
CA ALA A 1153 49.05 -46.70 -2.68
C ALA A 1153 48.29 -45.37 -2.55
N LEU A 1154 46.98 -45.39 -2.83
CA LEU A 1154 46.08 -44.26 -2.62
C LEU A 1154 45.94 -43.98 -1.10
N GLN A 1155 45.78 -45.02 -0.27
CA GLN A 1155 45.71 -44.92 1.20
C GLN A 1155 46.97 -44.31 1.85
N GLN A 1156 48.16 -44.48 1.25
CA GLN A 1156 49.39 -43.86 1.77
C GLN A 1156 49.47 -42.35 1.53
N ILE A 1157 48.60 -41.80 0.68
CA ILE A 1157 48.59 -40.38 0.29
C ILE A 1157 47.40 -39.68 0.93
N ASP A 1158 46.22 -40.30 0.84
CA ASP A 1158 45.01 -39.87 1.51
C ASP A 1158 44.75 -40.76 2.74
N SER A 1159 45.16 -40.27 3.91
CA SER A 1159 44.99 -40.97 5.19
C SER A 1159 43.54 -40.88 5.68
N THR A 1160 42.60 -41.47 4.94
CA THR A 1160 41.21 -41.52 5.39
C THR A 1160 41.12 -42.27 6.73
N PRO A 1161 40.25 -41.83 7.66
CA PRO A 1161 40.34 -42.18 9.08
C PRO A 1161 39.91 -43.62 9.42
N PHE A 1162 39.29 -44.34 8.48
CA PHE A 1162 39.03 -45.78 8.58
C PHE A 1162 38.90 -46.38 7.17
N PHE A 1163 39.16 -47.68 7.03
CA PHE A 1163 38.91 -48.43 5.80
C PHE A 1163 38.07 -49.67 6.09
N VAL A 1164 37.17 -50.02 5.17
CA VAL A 1164 36.33 -51.23 5.24
C VAL A 1164 36.54 -52.07 3.99
N PHE A 1165 36.86 -53.36 4.19
CA PHE A 1165 37.16 -54.32 3.13
C PHE A 1165 36.17 -55.48 3.19
N ASP A 1166 35.46 -55.78 2.10
CA ASP A 1166 34.54 -56.93 1.97
C ASP A 1166 35.12 -58.01 1.05
N GLU A 1167 35.31 -59.22 1.58
CA GLU A 1167 35.75 -60.44 0.87
C GLU A 1167 36.92 -60.25 -0.14
N ILE A 1168 37.91 -59.40 0.21
CA ILE A 1168 39.04 -59.03 -0.66
C ILE A 1168 39.99 -60.19 -1.00
N ASP A 1169 39.92 -61.29 -0.24
CA ASP A 1169 40.76 -62.46 -0.37
C ASP A 1169 40.12 -63.59 -1.21
N ALA A 1170 38.87 -63.42 -1.65
CA ALA A 1170 38.08 -64.45 -2.34
C ALA A 1170 38.76 -65.02 -3.61
N ASN A 1171 39.53 -64.20 -4.32
CA ASN A 1171 40.23 -64.56 -5.56
C ASN A 1171 41.75 -64.75 -5.39
N LEU A 1172 42.26 -64.77 -4.15
CA LEU A 1172 43.70 -64.87 -3.86
C LEU A 1172 44.12 -66.27 -3.43
N ASP A 1173 45.22 -66.77 -4.00
CA ASP A 1173 45.88 -68.00 -3.55
C ASP A 1173 46.51 -67.84 -2.16
N GLU A 1174 46.81 -68.96 -1.50
CA GLU A 1174 47.33 -68.98 -0.11
C GLU A 1174 48.64 -68.20 0.06
N THR A 1175 49.48 -68.16 -0.99
CA THR A 1175 50.73 -67.39 -1.04
C THR A 1175 50.48 -65.89 -0.99
N TRP A 1176 49.54 -65.39 -1.81
CA TRP A 1176 49.19 -63.97 -1.90
C TRP A 1176 48.35 -63.50 -0.71
N ARG A 1177 47.53 -64.39 -0.12
CA ARG A 1177 46.88 -64.12 1.18
C ARG A 1177 47.91 -63.91 2.30
N LYS A 1178 49.01 -64.66 2.30
CA LYS A 1178 50.08 -64.49 3.29
C LYS A 1178 50.84 -63.17 3.10
N SER A 1179 51.17 -62.78 1.86
CA SER A 1179 51.83 -61.48 1.61
C SER A 1179 50.91 -60.28 1.81
N LEU A 1180 49.58 -60.45 1.68
CA LEU A 1180 48.59 -59.43 2.06
C LEU A 1180 48.46 -59.26 3.58
N SER A 1181 48.78 -60.30 4.36
CA SER A 1181 48.70 -60.30 5.83
C SER A 1181 49.97 -59.85 6.55
N SER A 1182 51.06 -59.61 5.81
CA SER A 1182 52.40 -59.28 6.32
C SER A 1182 52.80 -57.84 6.04
#